data_AF-A0A961CQ04-F1
#
_entry.id   AF-A0A961CQ04-F1
#
_cell.length_a   1.000
_cell.length_b   1.000
_cell.length_c   1.000
_cell.angle_alpha   90.00
_cell.angle_beta   90.00
_cell.angle_gamma   90.00
#
_symmetry.space_group_name_H-M   'P 1'
#
loop_
_entity.id
_entity.type
_entity.pdbx_description
1 polymer ?
#
loop_
_entity_poly.entity_id
_entity_poly.type
_entity_poly.pdbx_seq_one_letter_code
_entity_poly.pdbx_strand_id
1 'polypeptide(L)'
;MPYPVLSTYRLQLSGAFTFADAAELVDYIAELGCSHLYLSPVLTAAAGSSHGYDVTDPTTVSAELGGPDGFARLARAAERRGLGLVVDIVPNHAGVDPSANNPWWRDVLRHGRDSHYASFFDIDFAADPQGRIVLPVLGCSEDLQRLAIDGDDLALYGMRFPIAPGTAAKDDDARAVHDRQHYRLVDWRTGVCGYRRFFSITSLAGLRQEDPAVFDATHAEVARWFAEGLVDGVRVDHPDGLTDPSGYLTRLRATLGPRAWVVIEKILAPGEPLDPELPIQGTTGYDALREIGGLFVDPSGAGPLTALAESAGFDNSKAEESLRQLKIRTMTEALPAELDRLRRTIERDTGATHPELTGAIAALLAVVGVYRSDYRGLSQVLGAAMARALELQQDLDDPLQIVSAALTHPESAARLQQLCGAMTAKAVEDCYFYRDPRLVSLNEVGGDPLRFGVSAAEFHRAAAVRGQLWPAAMTTLSTHDTKRGEDVRARIGVLSQVPTLWSETVSRCEESTPSPDPATGLFLLQNIFGVWPAGGNVSPTLRRRLHDYAGKAIRESGRRTSWAQPDQDFEHSVHQWLDAVLDGPPATAITALLGHLLPHAHSDALGQKLLALTVPGVPDVYQGTELWEDSLVDPDNRRPVDYGWRRAALRRGDHPKLRVVAAALAARRDRPETFTGGGYQPVLATGPAADHLIGFRRGTDVLVAVSRWTIQLGENGWGPTVLRLPPGTWTDRITGASHAGSVGASELFADLPVALLEKTDG
;
A
#
# COMPACT_ATOMS: atom_id res chain seq x y z
N MET A 1 -11.84 -29.72 -5.31
CA MET A 1 -11.60 -28.66 -6.32
C MET A 1 -11.43 -27.38 -5.53
N PRO A 2 -10.44 -26.52 -5.81
CA PRO A 2 -10.26 -25.27 -5.07
C PRO A 2 -11.54 -24.43 -5.17
N TYR A 3 -11.90 -23.75 -4.07
CA TYR A 3 -13.07 -22.89 -4.05
C TYR A 3 -12.83 -21.69 -4.97
N PRO A 4 -13.83 -21.23 -5.76
CA PRO A 4 -13.66 -20.00 -6.54
C PRO A 4 -13.44 -18.82 -5.58
N VAL A 5 -12.40 -18.03 -5.82
CA VAL A 5 -12.14 -16.82 -5.03
C VAL A 5 -13.13 -15.75 -5.47
N LEU A 6 -14.16 -15.50 -4.64
CA LEU A 6 -15.21 -14.51 -4.92
C LEU A 6 -15.02 -13.21 -4.14
N SER A 7 -14.33 -13.27 -3.01
CA SER A 7 -14.03 -12.16 -2.09
C SER A 7 -13.04 -12.61 -1.01
N THR A 8 -12.21 -11.68 -0.52
CA THR A 8 -11.23 -11.93 0.54
C THR A 8 -11.50 -11.10 1.79
N TYR A 9 -11.11 -11.63 2.96
CA TYR A 9 -11.08 -10.89 4.22
C TYR A 9 -9.65 -10.87 4.77
N ARG A 10 -8.97 -9.71 4.74
CA ARG A 10 -7.57 -9.60 5.18
C ARG A 10 -7.46 -9.61 6.70
N LEU A 11 -6.66 -10.53 7.24
CA LEU A 11 -6.31 -10.67 8.65
C LEU A 11 -4.83 -10.38 8.90
N GLN A 12 -4.53 -9.52 9.85
CA GLN A 12 -3.20 -9.21 10.34
C GLN A 12 -2.86 -10.17 11.50
N LEU A 13 -2.07 -11.20 11.20
CA LEU A 13 -1.59 -12.16 12.19
C LEU A 13 -0.37 -11.63 12.94
N SER A 14 -0.27 -11.95 14.21
CA SER A 14 0.87 -11.64 15.08
C SER A 14 0.88 -12.57 16.30
N GLY A 15 1.89 -12.48 17.16
CA GLY A 15 1.87 -13.19 18.45
C GLY A 15 0.66 -12.86 19.35
N ALA A 16 -0.02 -11.73 19.11
CA ALA A 16 -1.26 -11.34 19.80
C ALA A 16 -2.55 -11.78 19.09
N PHE A 17 -2.46 -12.25 17.85
CA PHE A 17 -3.59 -12.72 17.03
C PHE A 17 -3.10 -13.83 16.08
N THR A 18 -3.22 -15.06 16.55
CA THR A 18 -2.60 -16.28 15.99
C THR A 18 -3.53 -17.04 15.04
N PHE A 19 -3.10 -18.20 14.51
CA PHE A 19 -3.98 -19.08 13.75
C PHE A 19 -5.17 -19.60 14.57
N ALA A 20 -5.01 -19.76 15.88
CA ALA A 20 -6.10 -20.19 16.74
C ALA A 20 -7.19 -19.12 16.82
N ASP A 21 -6.80 -17.85 17.01
CA ASP A 21 -7.71 -16.71 17.05
C ASP A 21 -8.40 -16.50 15.69
N ALA A 22 -7.65 -16.62 14.59
CA ALA A 22 -8.21 -16.59 13.24
C ALA A 22 -9.23 -17.72 13.00
N ALA A 23 -9.00 -18.92 13.56
CA ALA A 23 -9.91 -20.05 13.43
C ALA A 23 -11.26 -19.79 14.14
N GLU A 24 -11.26 -19.03 15.24
CA GLU A 24 -12.49 -18.61 15.91
C GLU A 24 -13.33 -17.65 15.06
N LEU A 25 -12.70 -16.89 14.15
CA LEU A 25 -13.37 -15.93 13.28
C LEU A 25 -13.99 -16.53 12.02
N VAL A 26 -13.65 -17.76 11.66
CA VAL A 26 -14.13 -18.44 10.45
C VAL A 26 -15.65 -18.37 10.33
N ASP A 27 -16.39 -18.65 11.42
CA ASP A 27 -17.85 -18.58 11.41
C ASP A 27 -18.38 -17.18 11.12
N TYR A 28 -17.76 -16.14 11.68
CA TYR A 28 -18.16 -14.76 11.44
C TYR A 28 -17.89 -14.35 9.98
N ILE A 29 -16.72 -14.70 9.45
CA ILE A 29 -16.32 -14.36 8.08
C ILE A 29 -17.24 -15.09 7.08
N ALA A 30 -17.60 -16.35 7.37
CA ALA A 30 -18.58 -17.10 6.60
C ALA A 30 -19.98 -16.49 6.70
N GLU A 31 -20.45 -16.09 7.88
CA GLU A 31 -21.74 -15.40 8.03
C GLU A 31 -21.75 -14.06 7.29
N LEU A 32 -20.67 -13.28 7.38
CA LEU A 32 -20.54 -11.97 6.77
C LEU A 32 -20.74 -12.01 5.25
N GLY A 33 -20.14 -12.98 4.56
CA GLY A 33 -20.11 -12.87 3.10
C GLY A 33 -18.92 -13.45 2.36
N CYS A 34 -17.77 -13.52 3.03
CA CYS A 34 -16.52 -13.74 2.32
C CYS A 34 -16.39 -15.19 1.85
N SER A 35 -15.54 -15.39 0.84
CA SER A 35 -15.19 -16.73 0.34
C SER A 35 -13.84 -17.22 0.84
N HIS A 36 -12.91 -16.31 1.14
CA HIS A 36 -11.55 -16.64 1.53
C HIS A 36 -11.07 -15.75 2.68
N LEU A 37 -10.28 -16.33 3.59
CA LEU A 37 -9.44 -15.56 4.50
C LEU A 37 -8.16 -15.21 3.75
N TYR A 38 -7.75 -13.95 3.81
CA TYR A 38 -6.48 -13.48 3.27
C TYR A 38 -5.55 -13.20 4.46
N LEU A 39 -4.56 -14.07 4.65
CA LEU A 39 -3.65 -14.02 5.79
C LEU A 39 -2.43 -13.15 5.46
N SER A 40 -1.97 -12.35 6.42
CA SER A 40 -0.62 -11.76 6.40
C SER A 40 0.48 -12.84 6.36
N PRO A 41 1.76 -12.48 6.12
CA PRO A 41 2.82 -13.47 6.02
C PRO A 41 2.88 -14.43 7.22
N VAL A 42 3.04 -15.72 6.92
CA VAL A 42 2.96 -16.81 7.91
C VAL A 42 4.28 -17.55 8.14
N LEU A 43 5.29 -17.30 7.30
CA LEU A 43 6.62 -17.88 7.47
C LEU A 43 7.30 -17.29 8.72
N THR A 44 8.30 -17.99 9.24
CA THR A 44 9.01 -17.55 10.45
C THR A 44 9.69 -16.20 10.21
N ALA A 45 9.24 -15.20 10.97
CA ALA A 45 9.74 -13.83 10.95
C ALA A 45 10.61 -13.53 12.17
N ALA A 46 11.11 -12.29 12.29
CA ALA A 46 11.82 -11.87 13.48
C ALA A 46 10.92 -12.01 14.73
N ALA A 47 11.54 -12.36 15.86
CA ALA A 47 10.81 -12.58 17.11
C ALA A 47 10.03 -11.32 17.51
N GLY A 48 8.75 -11.48 17.84
CA GLY A 48 7.87 -10.36 18.19
C GLY A 48 7.45 -9.47 17.01
N SER A 49 7.70 -9.88 15.76
CA SER A 49 7.19 -9.18 14.58
C SER A 49 5.67 -9.07 14.63
N SER A 50 5.17 -7.85 14.37
CA SER A 50 3.74 -7.56 14.34
C SER A 50 3.13 -7.71 12.94
N HIS A 51 3.94 -8.05 11.94
CA HIS A 51 3.54 -8.01 10.53
C HIS A 51 4.06 -9.18 9.67
N GLY A 52 5.16 -9.82 10.03
CA GLY A 52 5.67 -11.02 9.34
C GLY A 52 6.51 -10.77 8.07
N TYR A 53 6.58 -9.54 7.54
CA TYR A 53 7.42 -9.20 6.37
C TYR A 53 8.94 -9.34 6.56
N ASP A 54 9.42 -9.34 7.80
CA ASP A 54 10.81 -9.54 8.19
C ASP A 54 11.15 -11.03 8.36
N VAL A 55 10.90 -11.83 7.31
CA VAL A 55 11.10 -13.28 7.29
C VAL A 55 12.56 -13.65 7.61
N THR A 56 12.78 -14.44 8.65
CA THR A 56 14.11 -14.90 9.08
C THR A 56 14.40 -16.34 8.66
N ASP A 57 13.36 -17.17 8.56
CA ASP A 57 13.44 -18.54 8.05
C ASP A 57 12.23 -18.85 7.15
N PRO A 58 12.40 -18.87 5.82
CA PRO A 58 11.32 -19.14 4.89
C PRO A 58 10.99 -20.63 4.76
N THR A 59 11.69 -21.52 5.47
CA THR A 59 11.48 -22.97 5.41
C THR A 59 10.47 -23.47 6.44
N THR A 60 10.02 -22.60 7.34
CA THR A 60 9.12 -22.96 8.44
C THR A 60 7.97 -21.98 8.57
N VAL A 61 6.80 -22.49 8.97
CA VAL A 61 5.66 -21.67 9.42
C VAL A 61 5.93 -21.20 10.84
N SER A 62 5.70 -19.91 11.10
CA SER A 62 6.01 -19.26 12.37
C SER A 62 5.43 -20.00 13.57
N ALA A 63 6.31 -20.39 14.49
CA ALA A 63 5.93 -21.01 15.76
C ALA A 63 5.11 -20.07 16.64
N GLU A 64 5.38 -18.75 16.59
CA GLU A 64 4.62 -17.73 17.33
C GLU A 64 3.15 -17.66 16.90
N LEU A 65 2.85 -17.99 15.64
CA LEU A 65 1.48 -18.05 15.12
C LEU A 65 0.79 -19.39 15.40
N GLY A 66 1.52 -20.39 15.91
CA GLY A 66 1.04 -21.75 16.18
C GLY A 66 1.62 -22.83 15.27
N GLY A 67 2.60 -22.50 14.43
CA GLY A 67 3.34 -23.43 13.58
C GLY A 67 2.51 -24.12 12.49
N PRO A 68 3.08 -25.12 11.79
CA PRO A 68 2.41 -25.81 10.69
C PRO A 68 1.11 -26.52 11.14
N ASP A 69 1.07 -27.04 12.37
CA ASP A 69 -0.13 -27.68 12.91
C ASP A 69 -1.27 -26.69 13.16
N GLY A 70 -0.95 -25.49 13.67
CA GLY A 70 -1.90 -24.40 13.85
C GLY A 70 -2.46 -23.93 12.51
N PHE A 71 -1.58 -23.77 11.52
CA PHE A 71 -1.97 -23.39 10.18
C PHE A 71 -2.90 -24.42 9.53
N ALA A 72 -2.57 -25.72 9.63
CA ALA A 72 -3.42 -26.78 9.10
C ALA A 72 -4.78 -26.89 9.85
N ARG A 73 -4.83 -26.57 11.15
CA ARG A 73 -6.09 -26.48 11.90
C ARG A 73 -6.97 -25.34 11.41
N LEU A 74 -6.40 -24.18 11.12
CA LEU A 74 -7.11 -23.04 10.52
C LEU A 74 -7.66 -23.40 9.12
N ALA A 75 -6.84 -23.99 8.25
CA ALA A 75 -7.26 -24.43 6.92
C ALA A 75 -8.45 -25.39 6.99
N ARG A 76 -8.40 -26.40 7.87
CA ARG A 76 -9.53 -27.32 8.09
C ARG A 76 -10.76 -26.63 8.68
N ALA A 77 -10.58 -25.60 9.52
CA ALA A 77 -11.70 -24.84 10.06
C ALA A 77 -12.42 -24.04 8.96
N ALA A 78 -11.65 -23.36 8.11
CA ALA A 78 -12.14 -22.65 6.92
C ALA A 78 -12.90 -23.60 5.97
N GLU A 79 -12.29 -24.74 5.63
CA GLU A 79 -12.90 -25.75 4.74
C GLU A 79 -14.25 -26.25 5.25
N ARG A 80 -14.38 -26.53 6.56
CA ARG A 80 -15.66 -26.97 7.17
C ARG A 80 -16.79 -25.94 7.03
N ARG A 81 -16.47 -24.68 6.76
CA ARG A 81 -17.43 -23.59 6.54
C ARG A 81 -17.47 -23.13 5.09
N GLY A 82 -16.83 -23.88 4.18
CA GLY A 82 -16.80 -23.57 2.75
C GLY A 82 -15.96 -22.34 2.41
N LEU A 83 -14.97 -22.01 3.25
CA LEU A 83 -14.02 -20.94 3.02
C LEU A 83 -12.66 -21.50 2.59
N GLY A 84 -11.98 -20.78 1.71
CA GLY A 84 -10.60 -21.05 1.33
C GLY A 84 -9.59 -20.12 2.03
N LEU A 85 -8.30 -20.37 1.80
CA LEU A 85 -7.22 -19.51 2.29
C LEU A 85 -6.42 -18.91 1.15
N VAL A 86 -6.07 -17.62 1.30
CA VAL A 86 -5.06 -16.92 0.51
C VAL A 86 -3.96 -16.45 1.46
N VAL A 87 -2.69 -16.64 1.11
CA VAL A 87 -1.55 -16.30 1.97
C VAL A 87 -0.64 -15.28 1.30
N ASP A 88 -0.24 -14.26 2.06
CA ASP A 88 0.79 -13.31 1.66
C ASP A 88 2.19 -13.94 1.72
N ILE A 89 2.99 -13.80 0.66
CA ILE A 89 4.36 -14.32 0.57
C ILE A 89 5.34 -13.20 0.25
N VAL A 90 6.56 -13.29 0.80
CA VAL A 90 7.57 -12.22 0.80
C VAL A 90 8.85 -12.69 0.10
N PRO A 91 8.90 -12.70 -1.25
CA PRO A 91 10.03 -13.29 -1.97
C PRO A 91 11.23 -12.35 -2.10
N ASN A 92 11.02 -11.04 -2.05
CA ASN A 92 12.05 -10.06 -2.42
C ASN A 92 13.19 -9.97 -1.39
N HIS A 93 12.91 -10.19 -0.11
CA HIS A 93 13.84 -9.89 0.97
C HIS A 93 13.66 -10.79 2.19
N ALA A 94 14.64 -10.76 3.09
CA ALA A 94 14.61 -11.42 4.40
C ALA A 94 14.99 -10.44 5.51
N GLY A 95 14.48 -10.68 6.72
CA GLY A 95 14.86 -10.00 7.95
C GLY A 95 16.30 -10.32 8.33
N VAL A 96 17.15 -9.29 8.41
CA VAL A 96 18.58 -9.37 8.72
C VAL A 96 18.98 -8.48 9.90
N ASP A 97 18.02 -7.98 10.66
CA ASP A 97 18.31 -7.28 11.91
C ASP A 97 19.20 -8.16 12.81
N PRO A 98 20.30 -7.63 13.37
CA PRO A 98 21.19 -8.43 14.22
C PRO A 98 20.50 -9.11 15.41
N SER A 99 19.39 -8.56 15.91
CA SER A 99 18.59 -9.16 16.98
C SER A 99 17.66 -10.28 16.50
N ALA A 100 17.33 -10.33 15.20
CA ALA A 100 16.40 -11.29 14.61
C ALA A 100 16.99 -12.70 14.45
N ASN A 101 18.32 -12.85 14.58
CA ASN A 101 19.03 -14.13 14.55
C ASN A 101 18.77 -14.99 13.29
N ASN A 102 18.64 -14.35 12.12
CA ASN A 102 18.45 -15.06 10.84
C ASN A 102 19.61 -16.05 10.58
N PRO A 103 19.34 -17.36 10.47
CA PRO A 103 20.39 -18.37 10.36
C PRO A 103 21.19 -18.26 9.05
N TRP A 104 20.54 -17.93 7.93
CA TRP A 104 21.21 -17.79 6.63
C TRP A 104 22.13 -16.58 6.64
N TRP A 105 21.63 -15.43 7.11
CA TRP A 105 22.44 -14.22 7.19
C TRP A 105 23.60 -14.36 8.17
N ARG A 106 23.39 -15.00 9.33
CA ARG A 106 24.47 -15.27 10.29
C ARG A 106 25.56 -16.16 9.71
N ASP A 107 25.20 -17.20 8.96
CA ASP A 107 26.17 -18.05 8.28
C ASP A 107 27.01 -17.25 7.27
N VAL A 108 26.36 -16.36 6.51
CA VAL A 108 27.05 -15.41 5.61
C VAL A 108 27.99 -14.48 6.35
N LEU A 109 27.58 -13.91 7.49
CA LEU A 109 28.46 -13.05 8.30
C LEU A 109 29.65 -13.85 8.87
N ARG A 110 29.45 -15.12 9.22
CA ARG A 110 30.46 -16.00 9.82
C ARG A 110 31.48 -16.53 8.82
N HIS A 111 31.07 -16.82 7.58
CA HIS A 111 31.90 -17.48 6.57
C HIS A 111 32.17 -16.63 5.32
N GLY A 112 31.57 -15.44 5.23
CA GLY A 112 31.74 -14.53 4.10
C GLY A 112 31.32 -15.17 2.78
N ARG A 113 32.18 -15.03 1.75
CA ARG A 113 31.95 -15.57 0.40
C ARG A 113 31.92 -17.10 0.35
N ASP A 114 32.48 -17.77 1.35
CA ASP A 114 32.53 -19.23 1.42
C ASP A 114 31.25 -19.83 2.05
N SER A 115 30.34 -18.99 2.55
CA SER A 115 29.02 -19.42 3.02
C SER A 115 28.19 -20.04 1.89
N HIS A 116 27.47 -21.11 2.19
CA HIS A 116 26.48 -21.70 1.29
C HIS A 116 25.40 -20.67 0.88
N TYR A 117 25.04 -19.77 1.79
CA TYR A 117 23.99 -18.77 1.58
C TYR A 117 24.52 -17.46 1.00
N ALA A 118 25.83 -17.33 0.72
CA ALA A 118 26.39 -16.08 0.19
C ALA A 118 25.74 -15.66 -1.14
N SER A 119 25.36 -16.63 -1.99
CA SER A 119 24.67 -16.37 -3.26
C SER A 119 23.16 -16.14 -3.10
N PHE A 120 22.57 -16.41 -1.92
CA PHE A 120 21.14 -16.23 -1.68
C PHE A 120 20.78 -14.74 -1.55
N PHE A 121 21.69 -13.94 -1.01
CA PHE A 121 21.53 -12.50 -0.84
C PHE A 121 22.21 -11.71 -1.96
N ASP A 122 21.68 -10.55 -2.30
CA ASP A 122 22.28 -9.65 -3.30
C ASP A 122 23.35 -8.74 -2.67
N ILE A 123 24.49 -9.33 -2.33
CA ILE A 123 25.63 -8.70 -1.65
C ILE A 123 26.56 -7.99 -2.64
N ASP A 124 26.92 -6.75 -2.33
CA ASP A 124 27.96 -5.99 -3.00
C ASP A 124 29.27 -6.06 -2.23
N PHE A 125 30.04 -7.12 -2.46
CA PHE A 125 31.37 -7.24 -1.85
C PHE A 125 32.37 -6.20 -2.39
N ALA A 126 32.07 -5.46 -3.45
CA ALA A 126 32.94 -4.39 -3.94
C ALA A 126 32.69 -3.05 -3.22
N ALA A 127 31.67 -2.96 -2.35
CA ALA A 127 31.43 -1.82 -1.48
C ALA A 127 32.52 -1.63 -0.40
N ASP A 128 33.34 -2.67 -0.15
CA ASP A 128 34.49 -2.62 0.74
C ASP A 128 35.75 -3.11 -0.02
N PRO A 129 36.86 -2.36 -0.01
CA PRO A 129 38.08 -2.77 -0.72
C PRO A 129 38.68 -4.10 -0.23
N GLN A 130 38.39 -4.51 1.01
CA GLN A 130 38.81 -5.80 1.55
C GLN A 130 37.80 -6.93 1.27
N GLY A 131 36.73 -6.65 0.51
CA GLY A 131 35.73 -7.66 0.16
C GLY A 131 34.79 -8.03 1.30
N ARG A 132 34.62 -7.17 2.31
CA ARG A 132 33.73 -7.39 3.46
C ARG A 132 32.31 -6.90 3.19
N ILE A 133 31.37 -7.45 3.94
CA ILE A 133 29.95 -7.05 3.94
C ILE A 133 29.81 -5.81 4.82
N VAL A 134 29.43 -4.67 4.23
CA VAL A 134 29.26 -3.41 4.97
C VAL A 134 27.88 -3.38 5.64
N LEU A 135 27.85 -3.25 6.97
CA LEU A 135 26.64 -3.22 7.80
C LEU A 135 26.43 -1.84 8.45
N PRO A 136 25.47 -1.03 7.98
CA PRO A 136 25.17 0.30 8.53
C PRO A 136 24.34 0.22 9.82
N VAL A 137 24.98 -0.13 10.93
CA VAL A 137 24.31 -0.42 12.23
C VAL A 137 24.83 0.41 13.40
N LEU A 138 25.95 1.14 13.24
CA LEU A 138 26.51 1.95 14.32
C LEU A 138 25.79 3.29 14.41
N GLY A 139 25.55 3.78 15.63
CA GLY A 139 25.06 5.13 15.87
C GLY A 139 26.13 6.20 15.63
N CYS A 140 27.41 5.86 15.86
CA CYS A 140 28.58 6.62 15.43
C CYS A 140 29.82 5.71 15.38
N SER A 141 30.93 6.19 14.79
CA SER A 141 32.14 5.36 14.60
C SER A 141 32.81 4.92 15.92
N GLU A 142 32.63 5.71 16.98
CA GLU A 142 33.13 5.47 18.33
C GLU A 142 32.44 4.30 19.02
N ASP A 143 31.24 3.91 18.58
CA ASP A 143 30.51 2.75 19.11
C ASP A 143 31.32 1.45 19.04
N LEU A 144 32.25 1.36 18.10
CA LEU A 144 33.14 0.22 17.97
C LEU A 144 34.06 0.02 19.18
N GLN A 145 34.29 1.05 20.01
CA GLN A 145 35.03 0.93 21.27
C GLN A 145 34.23 0.18 22.35
N ARG A 146 32.92 0.03 22.16
CA ARG A 146 32.00 -0.67 23.07
C ARG A 146 31.71 -2.10 22.63
N LEU A 147 32.34 -2.57 21.55
CA LEU A 147 32.28 -3.96 21.16
C LEU A 147 32.84 -4.84 22.28
N ALA A 148 32.17 -5.94 22.56
CA ALA A 148 32.63 -6.95 23.49
C ALA A 148 32.61 -8.32 22.81
N ILE A 149 33.55 -9.18 23.18
CA ILE A 149 33.52 -10.60 22.80
C ILE A 149 32.59 -11.31 23.79
N ASP A 150 31.52 -11.92 23.31
CA ASP A 150 30.57 -12.71 24.09
C ASP A 150 30.39 -14.09 23.44
N GLY A 151 31.19 -15.05 23.91
CA GLY A 151 31.25 -16.40 23.34
C GLY A 151 31.77 -16.38 21.91
N ASP A 152 30.95 -16.89 20.98
CA ASP A 152 31.23 -16.93 19.55
C ASP A 152 30.74 -15.68 18.80
N ASP A 153 30.29 -14.62 19.51
CA ASP A 153 29.81 -13.39 18.90
C ASP A 153 30.60 -12.16 19.37
N LEU A 154 30.63 -11.13 18.52
CA LEU A 154 30.82 -9.75 18.91
C LEU A 154 29.47 -9.14 19.30
N ALA A 155 29.39 -8.55 20.49
CA ALA A 155 28.19 -7.93 21.04
C ALA A 155 28.29 -6.39 21.05
N LEU A 156 27.21 -5.71 20.66
CA LEU A 156 27.08 -4.25 20.69
C LEU A 156 25.64 -3.84 20.98
N TYR A 157 25.38 -3.18 22.11
CA TYR A 157 24.03 -2.70 22.49
C TYR A 157 22.89 -3.74 22.37
N GLY A 158 23.19 -5.02 22.60
CA GLY A 158 22.25 -6.13 22.45
C GLY A 158 22.25 -6.81 21.07
N MET A 159 22.85 -6.19 20.06
CA MET A 159 23.13 -6.83 18.77
C MET A 159 24.24 -7.87 18.90
N ARG A 160 24.14 -8.99 18.17
CA ARG A 160 25.13 -10.06 18.15
C ARG A 160 25.58 -10.35 16.72
N PHE A 161 26.88 -10.35 16.50
CA PHE A 161 27.50 -10.61 15.19
C PHE A 161 28.48 -11.79 15.31
N PRO A 162 28.37 -12.82 14.46
CA PRO A 162 29.15 -14.04 14.64
C PRO A 162 30.63 -13.85 14.34
N ILE A 163 31.49 -14.43 15.17
CA ILE A 163 32.95 -14.45 14.96
C ILE A 163 33.31 -15.56 13.97
N ALA A 164 34.04 -15.19 12.91
CA ALA A 164 34.55 -16.09 11.91
C ALA A 164 35.56 -17.09 12.52
N PRO A 165 35.53 -18.38 12.12
CA PRO A 165 36.44 -19.39 12.67
C PRO A 165 37.92 -18.99 12.56
N GLY A 166 38.67 -19.11 13.66
CA GLY A 166 40.10 -18.81 13.69
C GLY A 166 40.47 -17.32 13.70
N THR A 167 39.50 -16.41 13.86
CA THR A 167 39.76 -14.95 13.85
C THR A 167 39.85 -14.30 15.23
N ALA A 168 39.54 -15.04 16.30
CA ALA A 168 39.66 -14.59 17.69
C ALA A 168 40.59 -15.50 18.51
N ALA A 169 41.51 -14.89 19.25
CA ALA A 169 42.33 -15.52 20.28
C ALA A 169 41.90 -15.09 21.68
N LYS A 170 42.34 -15.85 22.71
CA LYS A 170 41.91 -15.70 24.10
C LYS A 170 42.10 -14.29 24.70
N ASP A 171 43.11 -13.56 24.22
CA ASP A 171 43.48 -12.24 24.74
C ASP A 171 43.34 -11.12 23.69
N ASP A 172 42.63 -11.37 22.58
CA ASP A 172 42.37 -10.34 21.58
C ASP A 172 41.39 -9.29 22.10
N ASP A 173 41.66 -8.03 21.75
CA ASP A 173 40.68 -6.95 21.90
C ASP A 173 39.54 -7.10 20.88
N ALA A 174 38.31 -6.76 21.28
CA ALA A 174 37.12 -6.93 20.46
C ALA A 174 37.20 -6.16 19.13
N ARG A 175 37.89 -5.02 19.10
CA ARG A 175 38.10 -4.25 17.87
C ARG A 175 39.07 -4.94 16.92
N ALA A 176 40.15 -5.51 17.46
CA ALA A 176 41.09 -6.29 16.67
C ALA A 176 40.42 -7.55 16.08
N VAL A 177 39.51 -8.19 16.82
CA VAL A 177 38.67 -9.28 16.29
C VAL A 177 37.76 -8.74 15.19
N HIS A 178 37.05 -7.63 15.41
CA HIS A 178 36.17 -7.01 14.41
C HIS A 178 36.87 -6.76 13.06
N ASP A 179 38.10 -6.26 13.08
CA ASP A 179 38.85 -5.93 11.86
C ASP A 179 39.17 -7.18 11.00
N ARG A 180 39.12 -8.38 11.57
CA ARG A 180 39.36 -9.67 10.89
C ARG A 180 38.09 -10.36 10.41
N GLN A 181 36.91 -9.79 10.65
CA GLN A 181 35.63 -10.41 10.28
C GLN A 181 35.32 -10.22 8.78
N HIS A 182 34.41 -11.05 8.26
CA HIS A 182 33.89 -10.92 6.90
C HIS A 182 32.92 -9.74 6.73
N TYR A 183 32.59 -9.04 7.81
CA TYR A 183 31.72 -7.87 7.82
C TYR A 183 32.43 -6.65 8.45
N ARG A 184 31.96 -5.47 8.07
CA ARG A 184 32.40 -4.19 8.62
C ARG A 184 31.20 -3.41 9.12
N LEU A 185 31.15 -3.14 10.43
CA LEU A 185 30.13 -2.28 11.01
C LEU A 185 30.49 -0.83 10.72
N VAL A 186 29.53 -0.05 10.24
CA VAL A 186 29.71 1.37 9.90
C VAL A 186 28.59 2.21 10.49
N ASP A 187 28.84 3.52 10.62
CA ASP A 187 27.79 4.48 10.96
C ASP A 187 26.71 4.45 9.90
N TRP A 188 25.46 4.31 10.34
CA TRP A 188 24.30 4.21 9.46
C TRP A 188 24.14 5.43 8.54
N ARG A 189 24.71 6.58 8.92
CA ARG A 189 24.69 7.84 8.14
C ARG A 189 25.71 7.90 7.02
N THR A 190 26.64 6.94 6.94
CA THR A 190 27.67 6.95 5.88
C THR A 190 27.11 6.77 4.47
N GLY A 191 25.86 6.29 4.35
CA GLY A 191 25.22 6.03 3.06
C GLY A 191 25.79 4.80 2.34
N VAL A 192 26.66 4.02 2.98
CA VAL A 192 27.25 2.80 2.40
C VAL A 192 26.55 1.57 2.97
N CYS A 193 26.07 0.70 2.08
CA CYS A 193 25.46 -0.58 2.42
C CYS A 193 26.04 -1.67 1.51
N GLY A 194 26.42 -2.81 2.09
CA GLY A 194 27.07 -3.90 1.38
C GLY A 194 26.10 -4.87 0.70
N TYR A 195 24.81 -4.57 0.63
CA TYR A 195 23.77 -5.43 0.06
C TYR A 195 22.58 -4.61 -0.43
N ARG A 196 21.83 -5.15 -1.39
CA ARG A 196 20.55 -4.56 -1.83
C ARG A 196 19.54 -4.67 -0.69
N ARG A 197 18.79 -3.59 -0.45
CA ARG A 197 17.77 -3.52 0.61
C ARG A 197 16.35 -3.52 0.03
N PHE A 198 15.36 -3.75 0.90
CA PHE A 198 13.99 -3.31 0.62
C PHE A 198 13.90 -1.80 0.89
N PHE A 199 13.72 -1.02 -0.19
CA PHE A 199 13.82 0.44 -0.15
C PHE A 199 15.11 0.91 0.55
N SER A 200 14.99 1.69 1.62
CA SER A 200 16.10 2.17 2.45
C SER A 200 16.22 1.44 3.80
N ILE A 201 15.48 0.35 4.02
CA ILE A 201 15.39 -0.35 5.31
C ILE A 201 16.59 -1.30 5.47
N THR A 202 17.50 -0.98 6.37
CA THR A 202 18.76 -1.72 6.57
C THR A 202 18.54 -3.10 7.18
N SER A 203 17.47 -3.32 7.92
CA SER A 203 17.11 -4.62 8.52
C SER A 203 16.50 -5.61 7.52
N LEU A 204 16.35 -5.27 6.24
CA LEU A 204 15.77 -6.13 5.20
C LEU A 204 16.73 -6.28 4.01
N ALA A 205 17.34 -7.47 3.85
CA ALA A 205 18.28 -7.74 2.76
C ALA A 205 17.59 -8.45 1.59
N GLY A 206 17.89 -8.01 0.36
CA GLY A 206 17.32 -8.54 -0.86
C GLY A 206 17.80 -9.96 -1.19
N LEU A 207 16.86 -10.84 -1.53
CA LEU A 207 17.08 -12.21 -1.97
C LEU A 207 17.18 -12.30 -3.51
N ARG A 208 17.99 -13.23 -4.00
CA ARG A 208 18.27 -13.45 -5.43
C ARG A 208 17.34 -14.48 -6.05
N GLN A 209 16.05 -14.16 -6.11
CA GLN A 209 15.00 -15.05 -6.62
C GLN A 209 15.19 -15.48 -8.10
N GLU A 210 16.01 -14.77 -8.87
CA GLU A 210 16.39 -15.21 -10.21
C GLU A 210 17.14 -16.56 -10.19
N ASP A 211 17.90 -16.84 -9.13
CA ASP A 211 18.59 -18.10 -8.90
C ASP A 211 17.57 -19.20 -8.51
N PRO A 212 17.47 -20.30 -9.28
CA PRO A 212 16.58 -21.41 -8.96
C PRO A 212 16.79 -22.00 -7.56
N ALA A 213 18.03 -22.09 -7.07
CA ALA A 213 18.29 -22.68 -5.76
C ALA A 213 17.73 -21.84 -4.62
N VAL A 214 17.78 -20.51 -4.77
CA VAL A 214 17.20 -19.55 -3.81
C VAL A 214 15.69 -19.66 -3.84
N PHE A 215 15.09 -19.66 -5.03
CA PHE A 215 13.65 -19.80 -5.18
C PHE A 215 13.14 -21.10 -4.56
N ASP A 216 13.76 -22.24 -4.88
CA ASP A 216 13.36 -23.56 -4.39
C ASP A 216 13.45 -23.62 -2.85
N ALA A 217 14.52 -23.07 -2.28
CA ALA A 217 14.70 -22.99 -0.83
C ALA A 217 13.65 -22.11 -0.14
N THR A 218 13.33 -20.94 -0.71
CA THR A 218 12.38 -20.00 -0.07
C THR A 218 10.91 -20.36 -0.34
N HIS A 219 10.62 -21.22 -1.33
CA HIS A 219 9.25 -21.60 -1.70
C HIS A 219 8.91 -23.05 -1.37
N ALA A 220 9.80 -23.82 -0.74
CA ALA A 220 9.52 -25.21 -0.36
C ALA A 220 8.23 -25.34 0.49
N GLU A 221 8.08 -24.46 1.48
CA GLU A 221 6.91 -24.46 2.36
C GLU A 221 5.65 -23.95 1.64
N VAL A 222 5.79 -22.93 0.77
CA VAL A 222 4.70 -22.45 -0.08
C VAL A 222 4.21 -23.57 -1.01
N ALA A 223 5.11 -24.31 -1.64
CA ALA A 223 4.79 -25.46 -2.49
C ALA A 223 4.05 -26.55 -1.70
N ARG A 224 4.50 -26.83 -0.46
CA ARG A 224 3.86 -27.78 0.45
C ARG A 224 2.40 -27.42 0.73
N TRP A 225 2.10 -26.14 0.97
CA TRP A 225 0.73 -25.68 1.21
C TRP A 225 -0.22 -26.02 0.07
N PHE A 226 0.22 -25.89 -1.18
CA PHE A 226 -0.58 -26.24 -2.35
C PHE A 226 -0.64 -27.75 -2.58
N ALA A 227 0.47 -28.46 -2.38
CA ALA A 227 0.52 -29.92 -2.50
C ALA A 227 -0.42 -30.62 -1.49
N GLU A 228 -0.54 -30.08 -0.28
CA GLU A 228 -1.43 -30.58 0.77
C GLU A 228 -2.85 -29.98 0.73
N GLY A 229 -3.12 -29.04 -0.19
CA GLY A 229 -4.43 -28.41 -0.32
C GLY A 229 -4.81 -27.51 0.87
N LEU A 230 -3.84 -26.90 1.55
CA LEU A 230 -4.07 -25.99 2.67
C LEU A 230 -4.49 -24.57 2.21
N VAL A 231 -4.11 -24.20 0.99
CA VAL A 231 -4.23 -22.84 0.45
C VAL A 231 -4.71 -22.90 -1.00
N ASP A 232 -5.56 -21.94 -1.38
CA ASP A 232 -6.12 -21.81 -2.73
C ASP A 232 -5.41 -20.73 -3.56
N GLY A 233 -4.73 -19.79 -2.90
CA GLY A 233 -4.03 -18.70 -3.57
C GLY A 233 -2.93 -18.01 -2.75
N VAL A 234 -2.13 -17.18 -3.43
CA VAL A 234 -1.12 -16.34 -2.80
C VAL A 234 -1.23 -14.89 -3.26
N ARG A 235 -0.88 -13.97 -2.37
CA ARG A 235 -0.54 -12.59 -2.71
C ARG A 235 0.98 -12.45 -2.64
N VAL A 236 1.58 -11.95 -3.71
CA VAL A 236 3.03 -11.74 -3.79
C VAL A 236 3.37 -10.32 -3.37
N ASP A 237 4.14 -10.19 -2.30
CA ASP A 237 4.71 -8.93 -1.82
C ASP A 237 5.79 -8.40 -2.76
N HIS A 238 5.74 -7.09 -3.05
CA HIS A 238 6.79 -6.34 -3.72
C HIS A 238 7.52 -7.05 -4.89
N PRO A 239 6.81 -7.59 -5.90
CA PRO A 239 7.42 -8.18 -7.09
C PRO A 239 8.31 -7.18 -7.85
N ASP A 240 8.03 -5.88 -7.76
CA ASP A 240 8.75 -4.85 -8.50
C ASP A 240 10.20 -4.69 -8.01
N GLY A 241 10.56 -5.20 -6.83
CA GLY A 241 11.94 -5.28 -6.34
C GLY A 241 12.74 -6.48 -6.86
N LEU A 242 12.10 -7.43 -7.54
CA LEU A 242 12.76 -8.63 -8.09
C LEU A 242 13.56 -8.29 -9.35
N THR A 243 14.68 -9.01 -9.51
CA THR A 243 15.55 -8.95 -10.70
C THR A 243 14.79 -9.29 -11.98
N ASP A 244 13.98 -10.36 -11.96
CA ASP A 244 13.13 -10.82 -13.06
C ASP A 244 11.74 -11.25 -12.53
N PRO A 245 10.79 -10.30 -12.37
CA PRO A 245 9.47 -10.62 -11.82
C PRO A 245 8.67 -11.53 -12.74
N SER A 246 8.80 -11.39 -14.06
CA SER A 246 8.07 -12.21 -15.04
C SER A 246 8.54 -13.67 -14.99
N GLY A 247 9.85 -13.89 -14.93
CA GLY A 247 10.44 -15.22 -14.74
C GLY A 247 10.09 -15.81 -13.38
N TYR A 248 10.15 -15.01 -12.30
CA TYR A 248 9.70 -15.42 -10.97
C TYR A 248 8.24 -15.87 -10.96
N LEU A 249 7.31 -15.09 -11.51
CA LEU A 249 5.89 -15.41 -11.55
C LEU A 249 5.60 -16.64 -12.41
N THR A 250 6.37 -16.84 -13.49
CA THR A 250 6.31 -18.06 -14.31
C THR A 250 6.72 -19.30 -13.51
N ARG A 251 7.82 -19.20 -12.75
CA ARG A 251 8.29 -20.30 -11.88
C ARG A 251 7.29 -20.56 -10.75
N LEU A 252 6.78 -19.51 -10.11
CA LEU A 252 5.74 -19.60 -9.09
C LEU A 252 4.49 -20.30 -9.64
N ARG A 253 3.98 -19.88 -10.80
CA ARG A 253 2.83 -20.54 -11.44
C ARG A 253 3.07 -22.03 -11.68
N ALA A 254 4.27 -22.42 -12.13
CA ALA A 254 4.63 -23.81 -12.34
C ALA A 254 4.62 -24.62 -11.02
N THR A 255 5.08 -24.01 -9.93
CA THR A 255 5.10 -24.62 -8.58
C THR A 255 3.70 -24.77 -7.98
N LEU A 256 2.87 -23.72 -8.04
CA LEU A 256 1.54 -23.71 -7.40
C LEU A 256 0.46 -24.40 -8.25
N GLY A 257 0.72 -24.55 -9.54
CA GLY A 257 -0.19 -25.14 -10.52
C GLY A 257 -1.16 -24.13 -11.17
N PRO A 258 -1.85 -24.56 -12.23
CA PRO A 258 -2.63 -23.68 -13.10
C PRO A 258 -3.90 -23.10 -12.45
N ARG A 259 -4.35 -23.69 -11.33
CA ARG A 259 -5.58 -23.26 -10.63
C ARG A 259 -5.33 -22.34 -9.45
N ALA A 260 -4.08 -22.18 -9.00
CA ALA A 260 -3.76 -21.31 -7.89
C ALA A 260 -4.20 -19.87 -8.19
N TRP A 261 -4.86 -19.21 -7.25
CA TRP A 261 -5.16 -17.79 -7.41
C TRP A 261 -3.94 -16.96 -6.99
N VAL A 262 -3.32 -16.23 -7.91
CA VAL A 262 -2.08 -15.47 -7.68
C VAL A 262 -2.35 -14.02 -8.01
N VAL A 263 -2.24 -13.14 -7.02
CA VAL A 263 -2.25 -11.69 -7.22
C VAL A 263 -0.94 -11.10 -6.74
N ILE A 264 -0.59 -9.92 -7.26
CA ILE A 264 0.68 -9.27 -6.94
C ILE A 264 0.43 -7.88 -6.38
N GLU A 265 1.22 -7.49 -5.38
CA GLU A 265 1.27 -6.11 -4.95
C GLU A 265 2.07 -5.29 -5.96
N LYS A 266 1.39 -4.80 -6.98
CA LYS A 266 1.98 -3.91 -7.98
C LYS A 266 1.23 -2.60 -8.00
N ILE A 267 1.96 -1.50 -7.85
CA ILE A 267 1.41 -0.16 -7.97
C ILE A 267 1.39 0.21 -9.46
N LEU A 268 0.20 0.53 -9.97
CA LEU A 268 0.00 0.98 -11.35
C LEU A 268 -0.23 2.48 -11.37
N ALA A 269 0.60 3.21 -12.13
CA ALA A 269 0.33 4.62 -12.43
C ALA A 269 -0.97 4.76 -13.25
N PRO A 270 -1.61 5.94 -13.27
CA PRO A 270 -2.81 6.13 -14.08
C PRO A 270 -2.53 5.88 -15.58
N GLY A 271 -3.32 4.99 -16.19
CA GLY A 271 -3.15 4.59 -17.58
C GLY A 271 -2.04 3.57 -17.85
N GLU A 272 -1.29 3.14 -16.82
CA GLU A 272 -0.30 2.07 -16.94
C GLU A 272 -1.02 0.71 -17.14
N PRO A 273 -0.76 -0.01 -18.24
CA PRO A 273 -1.30 -1.35 -18.41
C PRO A 273 -0.53 -2.37 -17.56
N LEU A 274 -1.26 -3.24 -16.86
CA LEU A 274 -0.68 -4.49 -16.36
C LEU A 274 -0.42 -5.43 -17.55
N ASP A 275 0.74 -6.08 -17.56
CA ASP A 275 1.15 -6.97 -18.65
C ASP A 275 0.28 -8.25 -18.67
N PRO A 276 -0.53 -8.48 -19.73
CA PRO A 276 -1.46 -9.59 -19.81
C PRO A 276 -0.79 -10.96 -19.95
N GLU A 277 0.52 -11.02 -20.22
CA GLU A 277 1.25 -12.29 -20.30
C GLU A 277 1.70 -12.80 -18.93
N LEU A 278 1.59 -11.99 -17.87
CA LEU A 278 1.91 -12.42 -16.52
C LEU A 278 0.95 -13.53 -16.07
N PRO A 279 1.44 -14.66 -15.53
CA PRO A 279 0.61 -15.82 -15.18
C PRO A 279 -0.12 -15.64 -13.84
N ILE A 280 -0.82 -14.53 -13.68
CA ILE A 280 -1.48 -14.04 -12.46
C ILE A 280 -2.92 -13.66 -12.74
N GLN A 281 -3.69 -13.41 -11.69
CA GLN A 281 -5.07 -12.93 -11.76
C GLN A 281 -5.17 -11.40 -11.69
N GLY A 282 -4.11 -10.70 -11.27
CA GLY A 282 -4.00 -9.24 -11.34
C GLY A 282 -3.27 -8.63 -10.13
N THR A 283 -3.57 -7.36 -9.84
CA THR A 283 -3.01 -6.61 -8.70
C THR A 283 -3.79 -6.87 -7.40
N THR A 284 -3.29 -6.31 -6.29
CA THR A 284 -4.00 -6.18 -5.01
C THR A 284 -5.04 -5.04 -4.96
N GLY A 285 -5.22 -4.29 -6.06
CA GLY A 285 -6.38 -3.40 -6.24
C GLY A 285 -6.22 -1.93 -5.88
N TYR A 286 -4.99 -1.41 -5.65
CA TYR A 286 -4.76 0.03 -5.43
C TYR A 286 -5.20 0.91 -6.62
N ASP A 287 -5.14 0.36 -7.83
CA ASP A 287 -5.71 0.96 -9.04
C ASP A 287 -7.23 1.14 -8.92
N ALA A 288 -7.96 0.13 -8.41
CA ALA A 288 -9.39 0.23 -8.13
C ALA A 288 -9.69 1.25 -7.02
N LEU A 289 -8.86 1.27 -5.98
CA LEU A 289 -8.98 2.23 -4.87
C LEU A 289 -8.97 3.67 -5.40
N ARG A 290 -7.97 4.00 -6.22
CA ARG A 290 -7.84 5.33 -6.85
C ARG A 290 -9.05 5.65 -7.73
N GLU A 291 -9.45 4.72 -8.60
CA GLU A 291 -10.57 4.89 -9.54
C GLU A 291 -11.89 5.15 -8.81
N ILE A 292 -12.17 4.38 -7.76
CA ILE A 292 -13.39 4.48 -6.97
C ILE A 292 -13.37 5.75 -6.11
N GLY A 293 -12.30 6.01 -5.35
CA GLY A 293 -12.21 7.19 -4.50
C GLY A 293 -12.26 8.49 -5.30
N GLY A 294 -11.54 8.55 -6.43
CA GLY A 294 -11.52 9.72 -7.30
C GLY A 294 -12.87 10.05 -7.94
N LEU A 295 -13.77 9.06 -8.10
CA LEU A 295 -15.11 9.26 -8.66
C LEU A 295 -16.02 10.14 -7.79
N PHE A 296 -15.76 10.17 -6.47
CA PHE A 296 -16.54 10.94 -5.50
C PHE A 296 -15.97 12.34 -5.23
N VAL A 297 -14.77 12.64 -5.75
CA VAL A 297 -14.19 13.98 -5.68
C VAL A 297 -14.93 14.88 -6.65
N ASP A 298 -15.43 16.02 -6.15
CA ASP A 298 -16.09 17.03 -6.97
C ASP A 298 -15.05 17.88 -7.70
N PRO A 299 -15.00 17.85 -9.03
CA PRO A 299 -14.00 18.60 -9.80
C PRO A 299 -14.11 20.13 -9.62
N SER A 300 -15.26 20.66 -9.19
CA SER A 300 -15.42 22.09 -8.90
C SER A 300 -14.56 22.54 -7.72
N GLY A 301 -14.19 21.62 -6.82
CA GLY A 301 -13.29 21.86 -5.69
C GLY A 301 -11.83 22.10 -6.08
N ALA A 302 -11.41 21.72 -7.29
CA ALA A 302 -10.00 21.73 -7.69
C ALA A 302 -9.36 23.12 -7.58
N GLY A 303 -10.01 24.14 -8.16
CA GLY A 303 -9.49 25.52 -8.15
C GLY A 303 -9.43 26.11 -6.74
N PRO A 304 -10.55 26.17 -6.01
CA PRO A 304 -10.59 26.70 -4.64
C PRO A 304 -9.65 26.00 -3.65
N LEU A 305 -9.54 24.67 -3.68
CA LEU A 305 -8.62 23.93 -2.79
C LEU A 305 -7.15 24.13 -3.18
N THR A 306 -6.86 24.31 -4.47
CA THR A 306 -5.52 24.70 -4.93
C THR A 306 -5.16 26.09 -4.39
N ALA A 307 -6.08 27.06 -4.51
CA ALA A 307 -5.87 28.40 -3.96
C ALA A 307 -5.67 28.40 -2.44
N LEU A 308 -6.40 27.55 -1.71
CA LEU A 308 -6.20 27.37 -0.27
C LEU A 308 -4.79 26.82 0.03
N ALA A 309 -4.35 25.77 -0.68
CA ALA A 309 -3.01 25.21 -0.54
C ALA A 309 -1.91 26.24 -0.86
N GLU A 310 -2.08 27.03 -1.93
CA GLU A 310 -1.17 28.13 -2.31
C GLU A 310 -1.10 29.21 -1.24
N SER A 311 -2.23 29.56 -0.62
CA SER A 311 -2.27 30.50 0.51
C SER A 311 -1.50 29.99 1.75
N ALA A 312 -1.38 28.67 1.90
CA ALA A 312 -0.59 28.01 2.93
C ALA A 312 0.89 27.79 2.54
N GLY A 313 1.32 28.29 1.38
CA GLY A 313 2.70 28.23 0.90
C GLY A 313 3.03 27.02 0.01
N PHE A 314 2.03 26.26 -0.46
CA PHE A 314 2.24 25.17 -1.42
C PHE A 314 2.14 25.67 -2.87
N ASP A 315 3.25 25.68 -3.61
CA ASP A 315 3.28 26.11 -5.02
C ASP A 315 2.89 24.96 -5.98
N ASN A 316 1.58 24.86 -6.26
CA ASN A 316 1.05 23.83 -7.15
C ASN A 316 1.55 23.97 -8.61
N SER A 317 1.89 25.20 -9.04
CA SER A 317 2.44 25.43 -10.39
C SER A 317 3.79 24.75 -10.62
N LYS A 318 4.52 24.45 -9.55
CA LYS A 318 5.81 23.73 -9.57
C LYS A 318 5.69 22.30 -9.07
N ALA A 319 4.50 21.72 -9.04
CA ALA A 319 4.27 20.38 -8.49
C ALA A 319 5.11 19.30 -9.20
N GLU A 320 5.07 19.27 -10.54
CA GLU A 320 5.82 18.32 -11.36
C GLU A 320 7.33 18.48 -11.17
N GLU A 321 7.83 19.72 -11.21
CA GLU A 321 9.24 20.02 -10.99
C GLU A 321 9.70 19.64 -9.58
N SER A 322 8.91 19.97 -8.56
CA SER A 322 9.20 19.65 -7.17
C SER A 322 9.25 18.15 -6.93
N LEU A 323 8.35 17.38 -7.58
CA LEU A 323 8.35 15.94 -7.51
C LEU A 323 9.58 15.34 -8.21
N ARG A 324 9.93 15.83 -9.40
CA ARG A 324 11.14 15.42 -10.12
C ARG A 324 12.40 15.66 -9.30
N GLN A 325 12.55 16.84 -8.70
CA GLN A 325 13.68 17.16 -7.82
C GLN A 325 13.69 16.31 -6.54
N LEU A 326 12.52 15.96 -6.01
CA LEU A 326 12.42 15.05 -4.86
C LEU A 326 12.86 13.63 -5.23
N LYS A 327 12.51 13.14 -6.42
CA LYS A 327 13.00 11.86 -6.95
C LYS A 327 14.52 11.83 -7.06
N ILE A 328 15.13 12.88 -7.62
CA ILE A 328 16.59 13.03 -7.70
C ILE A 328 17.23 12.99 -6.30
N ARG A 329 16.77 13.84 -5.37
CA ARG A 329 17.28 13.87 -3.99
C ARG A 329 17.13 12.53 -3.28
N THR A 330 16.02 11.83 -3.47
CA THR A 330 15.79 10.51 -2.87
C THR A 330 16.88 9.52 -3.31
N MET A 331 17.25 9.51 -4.60
CA MET A 331 18.33 8.65 -5.08
C MET A 331 19.70 9.06 -4.55
N THR A 332 19.98 10.37 -4.48
CA THR A 332 21.32 10.85 -4.08
C THR A 332 21.55 10.88 -2.57
N GLU A 333 20.49 11.01 -1.77
CA GLU A 333 20.60 11.19 -0.31
C GLU A 333 20.07 9.98 0.49
N ALA A 334 18.98 9.33 0.05
CA ALA A 334 18.37 8.21 0.77
C ALA A 334 18.77 6.82 0.21
N LEU A 335 19.05 6.75 -1.10
CA LEU A 335 19.49 5.52 -1.79
C LEU A 335 20.90 5.62 -2.43
N PRO A 336 21.90 6.27 -1.78
CA PRO A 336 23.21 6.49 -2.40
C PRO A 336 23.96 5.18 -2.68
N ALA A 337 23.76 4.14 -1.85
CA ALA A 337 24.38 2.83 -2.05
C ALA A 337 23.87 2.14 -3.32
N GLU A 338 22.55 2.15 -3.53
CA GLU A 338 21.93 1.56 -4.71
C GLU A 338 22.31 2.31 -6.00
N LEU A 339 22.36 3.65 -5.93
CA LEU A 339 22.78 4.50 -7.04
C LEU A 339 24.25 4.29 -7.41
N ASP A 340 25.17 4.27 -6.44
CA ASP A 340 26.59 4.01 -6.70
C ASP A 340 26.83 2.60 -7.26
N ARG A 341 26.12 1.60 -6.73
CA ARG A 341 26.21 0.22 -7.23
C ARG A 341 25.76 0.13 -8.69
N LEU A 342 24.67 0.80 -9.06
CA LEU A 342 24.22 0.87 -10.45
C LEU A 342 25.26 1.57 -11.33
N ARG A 343 25.80 2.72 -10.91
CA ARG A 343 26.88 3.43 -11.62
C ARG A 343 28.08 2.50 -11.87
N ARG A 344 28.60 1.82 -10.84
CA ARG A 344 29.72 0.87 -10.98
C ARG A 344 29.40 -0.30 -11.91
N THR A 345 28.16 -0.80 -11.88
CA THR A 345 27.70 -1.88 -12.76
C THR A 345 27.69 -1.42 -14.22
N ILE A 346 27.18 -0.22 -14.50
CA ILE A 346 27.18 0.40 -15.83
C ILE A 346 28.60 0.61 -16.35
N GLU A 347 29.49 1.16 -15.54
CA GLU A 347 30.89 1.38 -15.92
C GLU A 347 31.61 0.06 -16.24
N ARG A 348 31.34 -0.99 -15.45
CA ARG A 348 31.89 -2.32 -15.68
C ARG A 348 31.37 -2.94 -16.98
N ASP A 349 30.07 -2.85 -17.22
CA ASP A 349 29.41 -3.50 -18.36
C ASP A 349 29.76 -2.82 -19.69
N THR A 350 29.92 -1.49 -19.67
CA THR A 350 30.22 -0.70 -20.88
C THR A 350 31.72 -0.42 -21.08
N GLY A 351 32.53 -0.48 -20.02
CA GLY A 351 33.92 -0.02 -20.02
C GLY A 351 34.07 1.51 -20.12
N ALA A 352 32.96 2.26 -20.05
CA ALA A 352 32.94 3.71 -20.17
C ALA A 352 32.59 4.37 -18.83
N THR A 353 33.26 5.49 -18.54
CA THR A 353 33.04 6.28 -17.32
C THR A 353 32.76 7.73 -17.70
N HIS A 354 31.89 8.41 -16.94
CA HIS A 354 31.61 9.84 -17.15
C HIS A 354 31.35 10.52 -15.80
N PRO A 355 31.86 11.75 -15.55
CA PRO A 355 31.64 12.46 -14.28
C PRO A 355 30.16 12.63 -13.92
N GLU A 356 29.33 12.92 -14.93
CA GLU A 356 27.88 13.11 -14.77
C GLU A 356 27.06 11.81 -14.86
N LEU A 357 27.68 10.63 -14.85
CA LEU A 357 26.93 9.36 -15.00
C LEU A 357 25.88 9.18 -13.89
N THR A 358 26.23 9.51 -12.64
CA THR A 358 25.31 9.51 -11.50
C THR A 358 24.14 10.48 -11.73
N GLY A 359 24.44 11.70 -12.18
CA GLY A 359 23.44 12.73 -12.50
C GLY A 359 22.51 12.29 -13.62
N ALA A 360 23.04 11.66 -14.67
CA ALA A 360 22.28 11.14 -15.80
C ALA A 360 21.31 10.03 -15.39
N ILE A 361 21.76 9.06 -14.57
CA ILE A 361 20.89 8.01 -14.02
C ILE A 361 19.75 8.64 -13.21
N ALA A 362 20.07 9.60 -12.33
CA ALA A 362 19.07 10.25 -11.49
C ALA A 362 18.09 11.10 -12.31
N ALA A 363 18.57 11.86 -13.29
CA ALA A 363 17.72 12.67 -14.17
C ALA A 363 16.79 11.80 -15.02
N LEU A 364 17.30 10.68 -15.56
CA LEU A 364 16.51 9.71 -16.31
C LEU A 364 15.38 9.11 -15.46
N LEU A 365 15.72 8.54 -14.30
CA LEU A 365 14.73 7.89 -13.45
C LEU A 365 13.72 8.87 -12.86
N ALA A 366 14.10 10.12 -12.63
CA ALA A 366 13.20 11.14 -12.11
C ALA A 366 12.03 11.49 -13.04
N VAL A 367 12.18 11.26 -14.35
CA VAL A 367 11.10 11.49 -15.35
C VAL A 367 10.33 10.22 -15.72
N VAL A 368 10.73 9.04 -15.21
CA VAL A 368 9.95 7.81 -15.38
C VAL A 368 8.67 7.92 -14.53
N GLY A 369 7.52 7.77 -15.19
CA GLY A 369 6.18 7.93 -14.60
C GLY A 369 5.57 6.65 -14.02
N VAL A 370 6.31 5.54 -14.02
CA VAL A 370 5.88 4.21 -13.55
C VAL A 370 6.91 3.65 -12.57
N TYR A 371 6.51 2.67 -11.76
CA TYR A 371 7.42 2.03 -10.79
C TYR A 371 8.60 1.31 -11.46
N ARG A 372 8.34 0.64 -12.59
CA ARG A 372 9.34 -0.01 -13.43
C ARG A 372 8.84 -0.08 -14.88
N SER A 373 9.77 -0.16 -15.83
CA SER A 373 9.51 0.03 -17.27
C SER A 373 9.88 -1.17 -18.15
N ASP A 374 10.28 -2.29 -17.56
CA ASP A 374 10.79 -3.47 -18.27
C ASP A 374 9.76 -4.60 -18.47
N TYR A 375 8.50 -4.42 -18.03
CA TYR A 375 7.39 -5.26 -18.50
C TYR A 375 7.17 -5.04 -20.00
N ARG A 376 6.72 -6.08 -20.73
CA ARG A 376 6.68 -6.04 -22.21
C ARG A 376 5.83 -4.88 -22.73
N GLY A 377 4.69 -4.62 -22.08
CA GLY A 377 3.79 -3.52 -22.41
C GLY A 377 4.36 -2.12 -22.19
N LEU A 378 5.50 -1.98 -21.51
CA LEU A 378 6.13 -0.71 -21.14
C LEU A 378 7.45 -0.45 -21.88
N SER A 379 7.78 -1.25 -22.89
CA SER A 379 9.09 -1.20 -23.57
C SER A 379 9.48 0.16 -24.16
N GLN A 380 8.50 1.05 -24.41
CA GLN A 380 8.73 2.39 -24.96
C GLN A 380 9.03 3.45 -23.89
N VAL A 381 8.72 3.18 -22.62
CA VAL A 381 8.78 4.16 -21.53
C VAL A 381 10.20 4.70 -21.35
N LEU A 382 11.20 3.82 -21.34
CA LEU A 382 12.57 4.22 -21.04
C LEU A 382 13.19 5.07 -22.17
N GLY A 383 12.91 4.74 -23.43
CA GLY A 383 13.33 5.55 -24.58
C GLY A 383 12.72 6.94 -24.57
N ALA A 384 11.42 7.04 -24.25
CA ALA A 384 10.75 8.34 -24.08
C ALA A 384 11.31 9.13 -22.88
N ALA A 385 11.61 8.45 -21.78
CA ALA A 385 12.22 9.06 -20.60
C ALA A 385 13.63 9.62 -20.89
N MET A 386 14.44 8.91 -21.69
CA MET A 386 15.75 9.41 -22.14
C MET A 386 15.62 10.70 -22.96
N ALA A 387 14.72 10.72 -23.94
CA ALA A 387 14.45 11.92 -24.74
C ALA A 387 14.01 13.09 -23.83
N ARG A 388 13.11 12.81 -22.87
CA ARG A 388 12.63 13.83 -21.93
C ARG A 388 13.74 14.34 -21.01
N ALA A 389 14.62 13.48 -20.53
CA ALA A 389 15.77 13.88 -19.72
C ALA A 389 16.72 14.81 -20.50
N LEU A 390 16.98 14.52 -21.79
CA LEU A 390 17.79 15.36 -22.67
C LEU A 390 17.15 16.72 -22.96
N GLU A 391 15.83 16.77 -23.14
CA GLU A 391 15.11 18.04 -23.31
C GLU A 391 15.25 18.95 -22.09
N LEU A 392 15.22 18.37 -20.89
CA LEU A 392 15.35 19.09 -19.63
C LEU A 392 16.79 19.49 -19.33
N GLN A 393 17.77 18.67 -19.73
CA GLN A 393 19.17 18.87 -19.44
C GLN A 393 20.06 18.31 -20.58
N GLN A 394 20.42 19.20 -21.51
CA GLN A 394 21.09 18.84 -22.78
C GLN A 394 22.53 18.35 -22.60
N ASP A 395 23.20 18.75 -21.52
CA ASP A 395 24.56 18.34 -21.15
C ASP A 395 24.68 16.88 -20.70
N LEU A 396 23.55 16.16 -20.59
CA LEU A 396 23.52 14.75 -20.22
C LEU A 396 23.54 13.77 -21.40
N ASP A 397 23.75 14.22 -22.65
CA ASP A 397 23.76 13.34 -23.84
C ASP A 397 24.78 12.19 -23.72
N ASP A 398 26.06 12.51 -23.62
CA ASP A 398 27.14 11.51 -23.50
C ASP A 398 26.90 10.49 -22.36
N PRO A 399 26.63 10.89 -21.10
CA PRO A 399 26.37 9.91 -20.05
C PRO A 399 25.06 9.13 -20.23
N LEU A 400 24.02 9.69 -20.86
CA LEU A 400 22.80 8.95 -21.17
C LEU A 400 23.01 7.90 -22.28
N GLN A 401 23.92 8.14 -23.23
CA GLN A 401 24.33 7.12 -24.20
C GLN A 401 25.03 5.94 -23.51
N ILE A 402 25.85 6.20 -22.48
CA ILE A 402 26.47 5.14 -21.67
C ILE A 402 25.39 4.32 -20.95
N VAL A 403 24.41 4.98 -20.32
CA VAL A 403 23.28 4.29 -19.68
C VAL A 403 22.53 3.43 -20.70
N SER A 404 22.22 3.98 -21.88
CA SER A 404 21.53 3.27 -22.96
C SER A 404 22.27 2.01 -23.41
N ALA A 405 23.58 2.10 -23.62
CA ALA A 405 24.41 0.95 -23.97
C ALA A 405 24.38 -0.13 -22.88
N ALA A 406 24.44 0.28 -21.61
CA ALA A 406 24.44 -0.64 -20.46
C ALA A 406 23.13 -1.42 -20.30
N LEU A 407 22.00 -0.90 -20.76
CA LEU A 407 20.70 -1.58 -20.67
C LEU A 407 20.61 -2.87 -21.51
N THR A 408 21.58 -3.11 -22.40
CA THR A 408 21.72 -4.40 -23.09
C THR A 408 22.29 -5.50 -22.19
N HIS A 409 22.84 -5.13 -21.03
CA HIS A 409 23.38 -6.04 -20.04
C HIS A 409 22.35 -6.33 -18.93
N PRO A 410 22.07 -7.60 -18.61
CA PRO A 410 20.99 -7.96 -17.68
C PRO A 410 21.12 -7.36 -16.27
N GLU A 411 22.34 -7.27 -15.72
CA GLU A 411 22.53 -6.74 -14.36
C GLU A 411 22.28 -5.23 -14.29
N SER A 412 22.86 -4.46 -15.22
CA SER A 412 22.62 -3.01 -15.32
C SER A 412 21.13 -2.71 -15.54
N ALA A 413 20.47 -3.45 -16.43
CA ALA A 413 19.04 -3.31 -16.67
C ALA A 413 18.21 -3.59 -15.41
N ALA A 414 18.44 -4.72 -14.73
CA ALA A 414 17.68 -5.07 -13.53
C ALA A 414 17.89 -4.08 -12.38
N ARG A 415 19.14 -3.66 -12.12
CA ARG A 415 19.45 -2.70 -11.05
C ARG A 415 18.80 -1.33 -11.27
N LEU A 416 18.72 -0.88 -12.53
CA LEU A 416 18.02 0.34 -12.87
C LEU A 416 16.53 0.28 -12.50
N GLN A 417 15.87 -0.85 -12.77
CA GLN A 417 14.45 -1.04 -12.43
C GLN A 417 14.22 -1.16 -10.93
N GLN A 418 15.09 -1.88 -10.21
CA GLN A 418 15.04 -1.97 -8.74
C GLN A 418 15.20 -0.61 -8.07
N LEU A 419 16.12 0.23 -8.56
CA LEU A 419 16.29 1.59 -8.07
C LEU A 419 15.08 2.48 -8.41
N CYS A 420 14.52 2.35 -9.62
CA CYS A 420 13.36 3.11 -10.06
C CYS A 420 12.14 2.89 -9.14
N GLY A 421 11.84 1.64 -8.81
CA GLY A 421 10.73 1.29 -7.92
C GLY A 421 10.93 1.82 -6.50
N ALA A 422 12.13 1.63 -5.94
CA ALA A 422 12.47 2.11 -4.60
C ALA A 422 12.42 3.64 -4.50
N MET A 423 12.98 4.33 -5.49
CA MET A 423 12.93 5.79 -5.59
C MET A 423 11.48 6.29 -5.65
N THR A 424 10.63 5.63 -6.46
CA THR A 424 9.25 6.09 -6.65
C THR A 424 8.46 5.98 -5.35
N ALA A 425 8.53 4.85 -4.64
CA ALA A 425 7.89 4.68 -3.34
C ALA A 425 8.36 5.73 -2.32
N LYS A 426 9.69 5.87 -2.15
CA LYS A 426 10.26 6.77 -1.14
C LYS A 426 10.02 8.25 -1.45
N ALA A 427 10.10 8.65 -2.72
CA ALA A 427 9.92 10.04 -3.13
C ALA A 427 8.44 10.45 -3.18
N VAL A 428 7.56 9.60 -3.72
CA VAL A 428 6.15 9.92 -3.93
C VAL A 428 5.34 9.58 -2.69
N GLU A 429 5.32 8.30 -2.31
CA GLU A 429 4.38 7.80 -1.30
C GLU A 429 4.79 8.18 0.12
N ASP A 430 6.09 8.12 0.41
CA ASP A 430 6.64 8.39 1.74
C ASP A 430 7.18 9.81 1.89
N CYS A 431 6.96 10.69 0.92
CA CYS A 431 7.40 12.06 1.04
C CYS A 431 6.47 13.07 0.37
N TYR A 432 6.29 13.00 -0.96
CA TYR A 432 5.47 13.99 -1.67
C TYR A 432 4.01 13.99 -1.19
N PHE A 433 3.43 12.82 -0.92
CA PHE A 433 2.09 12.71 -0.33
C PHE A 433 1.94 13.37 1.04
N TYR A 434 3.02 13.59 1.78
CA TYR A 434 3.04 14.34 3.04
C TYR A 434 3.33 15.83 2.86
N ARG A 435 3.60 16.27 1.62
CA ARG A 435 3.91 17.65 1.24
C ARG A 435 2.78 18.37 0.51
N ASP A 436 1.86 17.63 -0.09
CA ASP A 436 0.72 18.17 -0.82
C ASP A 436 -0.51 18.28 0.11
N PRO A 437 -0.88 19.49 0.59
CA PRO A 437 -2.05 19.70 1.43
C PRO A 437 -3.32 19.99 0.61
N ARG A 438 -3.32 19.89 -0.73
CA ARG A 438 -4.45 20.31 -1.58
C ARG A 438 -5.73 19.54 -1.28
N LEU A 439 -5.66 18.21 -1.26
CA LEU A 439 -6.74 17.34 -0.81
C LEU A 439 -6.17 15.97 -0.42
N VAL A 440 -5.90 15.77 0.87
CA VAL A 440 -5.05 14.64 1.33
C VAL A 440 -5.70 13.27 1.16
N SER A 441 -6.99 13.17 0.85
CA SER A 441 -7.66 11.92 0.49
C SER A 441 -7.19 11.36 -0.86
N LEU A 442 -6.58 12.19 -1.71
CA LEU A 442 -5.97 11.77 -2.99
C LEU A 442 -4.53 11.28 -2.81
N ASN A 443 -3.90 11.57 -1.66
CA ASN A 443 -2.53 11.22 -1.34
C ASN A 443 -2.48 9.81 -0.74
N GLU A 444 -2.71 8.82 -1.60
CA GLU A 444 -2.85 7.41 -1.23
C GLU A 444 -2.01 6.53 -2.13
N VAL A 445 -1.60 5.35 -1.65
CA VAL A 445 -0.84 4.35 -2.42
C VAL A 445 -1.56 4.04 -3.74
N GLY A 446 -0.84 4.14 -4.86
CA GLY A 446 -1.40 4.07 -6.22
C GLY A 446 -2.09 5.34 -6.73
N GLY A 447 -2.18 6.39 -5.93
CA GLY A 447 -2.60 7.73 -6.33
C GLY A 447 -1.56 8.45 -7.18
N ASP A 448 -1.99 9.53 -7.83
CA ASP A 448 -1.12 10.42 -8.59
C ASP A 448 -1.27 11.85 -8.04
N PRO A 449 -0.21 12.44 -7.44
CA PRO A 449 -0.28 13.77 -6.86
C PRO A 449 -0.69 14.87 -7.85
N LEU A 450 -0.50 14.65 -9.15
CA LEU A 450 -0.79 15.65 -10.17
C LEU A 450 -2.26 15.62 -10.62
N ARG A 451 -3.03 14.63 -10.21
CA ARG A 451 -4.44 14.46 -10.62
C ARG A 451 -5.42 14.86 -9.53
N PHE A 452 -6.59 15.34 -9.94
CA PHE A 452 -7.68 15.73 -9.05
C PHE A 452 -8.97 15.01 -9.43
N GLY A 453 -9.21 13.87 -8.78
CA GLY A 453 -10.39 13.03 -9.02
C GLY A 453 -10.36 12.20 -10.31
N VAL A 454 -11.47 11.52 -10.58
CA VAL A 454 -11.69 10.60 -11.71
C VAL A 454 -13.07 10.86 -12.31
N SER A 455 -13.15 11.00 -13.64
CA SER A 455 -14.44 11.21 -14.30
C SER A 455 -15.28 9.92 -14.35
N ALA A 456 -16.61 10.04 -14.47
CA ALA A 456 -17.47 8.87 -14.63
C ALA A 456 -17.13 8.05 -15.89
N ALA A 457 -16.73 8.71 -16.97
CA ALA A 457 -16.30 8.05 -18.21
C ALA A 457 -15.01 7.24 -18.01
N GLU A 458 -14.03 7.81 -17.31
CA GLU A 458 -12.79 7.12 -16.96
C GLU A 458 -13.06 5.91 -16.05
N PHE A 459 -13.85 6.09 -14.99
CA PHE A 459 -14.25 5.01 -14.09
C PHE A 459 -14.93 3.85 -14.83
N HIS A 460 -15.96 4.15 -15.63
CA HIS A 460 -16.66 3.11 -16.40
C HIS A 460 -15.75 2.40 -17.40
N ARG A 461 -14.83 3.13 -18.04
CA ARG A 461 -13.86 2.54 -18.96
C ARG A 461 -12.88 1.64 -18.23
N ALA A 462 -12.33 2.07 -17.10
CA ALA A 462 -11.41 1.28 -16.28
C ALA A 462 -12.08 0.00 -15.75
N ALA A 463 -13.30 0.11 -15.22
CA ALA A 463 -14.09 -1.04 -14.77
C ALA A 463 -14.39 -2.03 -15.92
N ALA A 464 -14.70 -1.53 -17.12
CA ALA A 464 -14.89 -2.38 -18.31
C ALA A 464 -13.61 -3.08 -18.75
N VAL A 465 -12.44 -2.40 -18.75
CA VAL A 465 -11.13 -3.02 -19.04
C VAL A 465 -10.84 -4.11 -18.02
N ARG A 466 -11.00 -3.82 -16.73
CA ARG A 466 -10.80 -4.78 -15.64
C ARG A 466 -11.68 -6.01 -15.84
N GLY A 467 -12.96 -5.83 -16.18
CA GLY A 467 -13.86 -6.96 -16.45
C GLY A 467 -13.49 -7.83 -17.66
N GLN A 468 -12.73 -7.30 -18.62
CA GLN A 468 -12.29 -8.03 -19.81
C GLN A 468 -10.93 -8.71 -19.62
N LEU A 469 -9.96 -7.99 -19.06
CA LEU A 469 -8.57 -8.43 -18.98
C LEU A 469 -8.21 -9.02 -17.61
N TRP A 470 -8.84 -8.52 -16.55
CA TRP A 470 -8.47 -8.79 -15.16
C TRP A 470 -9.68 -9.09 -14.26
N PRO A 471 -10.61 -9.97 -14.67
CA PRO A 471 -11.88 -10.19 -13.94
C PRO A 471 -11.68 -10.80 -12.55
N ALA A 472 -10.49 -11.35 -12.27
CA ALA A 472 -10.11 -11.98 -11.02
C ALA A 472 -9.04 -11.18 -10.23
N ALA A 473 -8.69 -9.97 -10.66
CA ALA A 473 -7.81 -9.08 -9.90
C ALA A 473 -8.51 -8.60 -8.62
N MET A 474 -7.75 -8.22 -7.59
CA MET A 474 -8.38 -7.64 -6.41
C MET A 474 -8.97 -6.25 -6.69
N THR A 475 -9.98 -5.89 -5.92
CA THR A 475 -10.40 -4.52 -5.69
C THR A 475 -10.30 -4.24 -4.20
N THR A 476 -9.74 -3.10 -3.79
CA THR A 476 -9.60 -2.76 -2.37
C THR A 476 -9.91 -1.28 -2.11
N LEU A 477 -10.20 -0.96 -0.85
CA LEU A 477 -10.33 0.41 -0.36
C LEU A 477 -9.43 0.66 0.87
N SER A 478 -9.05 -0.37 1.62
CA SER A 478 -8.14 -0.22 2.75
C SER A 478 -7.22 -1.41 2.80
N THR A 479 -5.97 -1.17 3.16
CA THR A 479 -4.97 -2.20 3.37
C THR A 479 -4.18 -1.87 4.64
N HIS A 480 -3.21 -2.72 4.97
CA HIS A 480 -2.26 -2.44 6.04
C HIS A 480 -1.23 -1.36 5.67
N ASP A 481 -1.21 -0.87 4.42
CA ASP A 481 -0.27 0.15 3.93
C ASP A 481 -0.94 1.42 3.40
N THR A 482 -2.28 1.44 3.26
CA THR A 482 -2.99 2.68 2.92
C THR A 482 -2.69 3.76 3.95
N LYS A 483 -2.38 4.97 3.47
CA LYS A 483 -2.04 6.15 4.26
C LYS A 483 -3.20 6.62 5.13
N ARG A 484 -4.44 6.34 4.72
CA ARG A 484 -5.67 6.53 5.51
C ARG A 484 -6.68 5.41 5.29
N GLY A 485 -7.54 5.17 6.27
CA GLY A 485 -8.71 4.32 6.17
C GLY A 485 -9.73 4.81 5.13
N GLU A 486 -10.53 3.89 4.59
CA GLU A 486 -11.53 4.16 3.54
C GLU A 486 -12.58 5.20 3.96
N ASP A 487 -13.02 5.19 5.21
CA ASP A 487 -14.04 6.14 5.68
C ASP A 487 -13.42 7.50 6.00
N VAL A 488 -12.15 7.52 6.43
CA VAL A 488 -11.36 8.73 6.63
C VAL A 488 -11.20 9.45 5.29
N ARG A 489 -10.84 8.72 4.23
CA ARG A 489 -10.70 9.30 2.88
C ARG A 489 -12.04 9.75 2.31
N ALA A 490 -13.11 8.96 2.47
CA ALA A 490 -14.45 9.37 2.04
C ALA A 490 -14.88 10.68 2.72
N ARG A 491 -14.66 10.81 4.03
CA ARG A 491 -14.97 12.03 4.78
C ARG A 491 -14.16 13.23 4.30
N ILE A 492 -12.83 13.09 4.15
CA ILE A 492 -11.97 14.18 3.66
C ILE A 492 -12.36 14.56 2.22
N GLY A 493 -12.69 13.59 1.37
CA GLY A 493 -13.09 13.81 -0.02
C GLY A 493 -14.29 14.74 -0.17
N VAL A 494 -15.22 14.73 0.78
CA VAL A 494 -16.38 15.63 0.82
C VAL A 494 -15.98 17.11 0.87
N LEU A 495 -14.78 17.46 1.37
CA LEU A 495 -14.28 18.84 1.36
C LEU A 495 -14.17 19.42 -0.07
N SER A 496 -14.03 18.57 -1.09
CA SER A 496 -14.07 19.01 -2.50
C SER A 496 -15.41 19.59 -2.94
N GLN A 497 -16.51 19.22 -2.28
CA GLN A 497 -17.86 19.72 -2.58
C GLN A 497 -18.17 21.06 -1.86
N VAL A 498 -17.42 21.39 -0.81
CA VAL A 498 -17.62 22.60 0.01
C VAL A 498 -16.32 23.36 0.26
N PRO A 499 -15.53 23.66 -0.78
CA PRO A 499 -14.20 24.17 -0.59
C PRO A 499 -14.18 25.57 0.06
N THR A 500 -15.19 26.41 -0.19
CA THR A 500 -15.32 27.73 0.43
C THR A 500 -15.54 27.60 1.94
N LEU A 501 -16.47 26.74 2.37
CA LEU A 501 -16.73 26.49 3.79
C LEU A 501 -15.52 25.88 4.49
N TRP A 502 -14.78 25.01 3.80
CA TRP A 502 -13.53 24.47 4.30
C TRP A 502 -12.47 25.57 4.49
N SER A 503 -12.25 26.40 3.47
CA SER A 503 -11.32 27.54 3.55
C SER A 503 -11.65 28.48 4.71
N GLU A 504 -12.93 28.84 4.88
CA GLU A 504 -13.37 29.68 6.01
C GLU A 504 -13.13 29.00 7.37
N THR A 505 -13.31 27.68 7.45
CA THR A 505 -13.05 26.91 8.67
C THR A 505 -11.56 26.91 9.00
N VAL A 506 -10.70 26.69 8.00
CA VAL A 506 -9.24 26.77 8.15
C VAL A 506 -8.82 28.17 8.58
N SER A 507 -9.33 29.23 7.94
CA SER A 507 -9.02 30.61 8.33
C SER A 507 -9.35 30.89 9.79
N ARG A 508 -10.53 30.46 10.28
CA ARG A 508 -10.88 30.59 11.71
C ARG A 508 -9.95 29.80 12.63
N CYS A 509 -9.52 28.61 12.20
CA CYS A 509 -8.56 27.81 12.97
C CYS A 509 -7.20 28.52 13.05
N GLU A 510 -6.68 29.00 11.92
CA GLU A 510 -5.38 29.70 11.87
C GLU A 510 -5.39 31.06 12.57
N GLU A 511 -6.52 31.80 12.54
CA GLU A 511 -6.66 33.06 13.29
C GLU A 511 -6.63 32.86 14.81
N SER A 512 -7.23 31.77 15.30
CA SER A 512 -7.34 31.49 16.73
C SER A 512 -6.20 30.65 17.29
N THR A 513 -5.62 29.78 16.48
CA THR A 513 -4.55 28.84 16.84
C THR A 513 -3.62 28.65 15.64
N PRO A 514 -2.75 29.64 15.35
CA PRO A 514 -1.86 29.61 14.19
C PRO A 514 -0.95 28.39 14.20
N SER A 515 -0.85 27.71 13.05
CA SER A 515 0.03 26.57 12.87
C SER A 515 1.51 26.98 12.84
N PRO A 516 2.44 26.15 13.37
CA PRO A 516 3.88 26.42 13.28
C PRO A 516 4.42 26.47 11.84
N ASP A 517 3.74 25.79 10.91
CA ASP A 517 3.99 25.77 9.48
C ASP A 517 2.64 25.63 8.75
N PRO A 518 2.18 26.65 7.98
CA PRO A 518 0.83 26.65 7.39
C PRO A 518 0.50 25.46 6.50
N ALA A 519 1.42 25.02 5.65
CA ALA A 519 1.21 23.86 4.79
C ALA A 519 1.04 22.57 5.61
N THR A 520 1.86 22.40 6.65
CA THR A 520 1.74 21.29 7.61
C THR A 520 0.43 21.38 8.39
N GLY A 521 0.05 22.57 8.85
CA GLY A 521 -1.21 22.83 9.54
C GLY A 521 -2.42 22.41 8.70
N LEU A 522 -2.49 22.89 7.44
CA LEU A 522 -3.55 22.53 6.51
C LEU A 522 -3.62 21.02 6.22
N PHE A 523 -2.46 20.37 6.07
CA PHE A 523 -2.38 18.92 5.90
C PHE A 523 -2.93 18.18 7.13
N LEU A 524 -2.49 18.55 8.33
CA LEU A 524 -2.91 17.89 9.58
C LEU A 524 -4.38 18.15 9.89
N LEU A 525 -4.90 19.36 9.67
CA LEU A 525 -6.31 19.69 9.90
C LEU A 525 -7.26 18.80 9.09
N GLN A 526 -6.92 18.42 7.85
CA GLN A 526 -7.73 17.47 7.07
C GLN A 526 -7.73 16.07 7.68
N ASN A 527 -6.58 15.59 8.15
CA ASN A 527 -6.49 14.27 8.79
C ASN A 527 -7.22 14.25 10.14
N ILE A 528 -7.11 15.34 10.92
CA ILE A 528 -7.88 15.56 12.16
C ILE A 528 -9.38 15.51 11.85
N PHE A 529 -9.85 16.24 10.83
CA PHE A 529 -11.25 16.21 10.38
C PHE A 529 -11.69 14.79 9.97
N GLY A 530 -10.83 14.08 9.24
CA GLY A 530 -11.04 12.71 8.77
C GLY A 530 -11.37 11.71 9.90
N VAL A 531 -10.74 11.86 11.07
CA VAL A 531 -10.94 10.97 12.24
C VAL A 531 -11.72 11.61 13.38
N TRP A 532 -12.19 12.84 13.20
CA TRP A 532 -12.83 13.60 14.27
C TRP A 532 -14.08 12.88 14.81
N PRO A 533 -14.26 12.82 16.15
CA PRO A 533 -15.44 12.18 16.73
C PRO A 533 -16.68 13.04 16.49
N ALA A 534 -17.80 12.43 16.08
CA ALA A 534 -19.04 13.14 15.77
C ALA A 534 -19.56 14.02 16.93
N GLY A 535 -19.33 13.61 18.18
CA GLY A 535 -19.70 14.38 19.38
C GLY A 535 -18.67 15.41 19.83
N GLY A 536 -17.57 15.61 19.09
CA GLY A 536 -16.49 16.54 19.43
C GLY A 536 -15.60 16.15 20.62
N ASN A 537 -15.92 15.05 21.32
CA ASN A 537 -15.15 14.60 22.48
C ASN A 537 -13.92 13.77 22.06
N VAL A 538 -12.75 14.39 22.06
CA VAL A 538 -11.48 13.74 21.74
C VAL A 538 -11.00 12.90 22.93
N SER A 539 -11.07 11.57 22.80
CA SER A 539 -10.57 10.66 23.83
C SER A 539 -9.03 10.75 24.00
N PRO A 540 -8.47 10.39 25.16
CA PRO A 540 -7.02 10.29 25.34
C PRO A 540 -6.34 9.36 24.32
N THR A 541 -7.03 8.28 23.92
CA THR A 541 -6.54 7.36 22.89
C THR A 541 -6.46 8.03 21.52
N LEU A 542 -7.49 8.77 21.11
CA LEU A 542 -7.48 9.50 19.84
C LEU A 542 -6.43 10.61 19.84
N ARG A 543 -6.29 11.35 20.95
CA ARG A 543 -5.23 12.36 21.10
C ARG A 543 -3.85 11.75 20.86
N ARG A 544 -3.51 10.65 21.54
CA ARG A 544 -2.23 9.97 21.35
C ARG A 544 -2.01 9.57 19.89
N ARG A 545 -3.02 8.96 19.24
CA ARG A 545 -2.96 8.57 17.82
C ARG A 545 -2.67 9.75 16.90
N LEU A 546 -3.29 10.90 17.15
CA LEU A 546 -3.05 12.12 16.37
C LEU A 546 -1.63 12.68 16.59
N HIS A 547 -1.08 12.61 17.81
CA HIS A 547 0.31 12.98 18.07
C HIS A 547 1.28 12.04 17.34
N ASP A 548 1.09 10.72 17.47
CA ASP A 548 1.93 9.72 16.81
C ASP A 548 1.90 9.90 15.28
N TYR A 549 0.70 10.12 14.73
CA TYR A 549 0.50 10.42 13.32
C TYR A 549 1.21 11.71 12.89
N ALA A 550 1.04 12.80 13.64
CA ALA A 550 1.65 14.08 13.32
C ALA A 550 3.18 13.98 13.29
N GLY A 551 3.78 13.31 14.29
CA GLY A 551 5.22 13.07 14.35
C GLY A 551 5.75 12.27 13.16
N LYS A 552 5.02 11.22 12.74
CA LYS A 552 5.35 10.48 11.50
C LYS A 552 5.21 11.39 10.28
N ALA A 553 4.08 12.07 10.11
CA ALA A 553 3.78 12.86 8.92
C ALA A 553 4.79 13.98 8.67
N ILE A 554 5.22 14.71 9.70
CA ILE A 554 6.19 15.81 9.55
C ILE A 554 7.60 15.30 9.23
N ARG A 555 7.96 14.10 9.71
CA ARG A 555 9.24 13.44 9.39
C ARG A 555 9.26 12.85 7.99
N GLU A 556 8.17 12.22 7.54
CA GLU A 556 8.01 11.75 6.15
C GLU A 556 8.03 12.93 5.16
N SER A 557 7.37 14.04 5.52
CA SER A 557 7.41 15.27 4.72
C SER A 557 8.85 15.76 4.49
N GLY A 558 9.75 15.62 5.46
CA GLY A 558 11.16 15.96 5.29
C GLY A 558 11.42 17.45 4.96
N ARG A 559 10.45 18.34 5.25
CA ARG A 559 10.56 19.79 4.95
C ARG A 559 11.27 20.57 6.06
N ARG A 560 10.93 20.26 7.31
CA ARG A 560 11.40 20.97 8.50
C ARG A 560 12.10 20.05 9.50
N THR A 561 11.64 18.81 9.61
CA THR A 561 12.25 17.72 10.37
C THR A 561 12.30 16.46 9.49
N SER A 562 13.14 15.50 9.83
CA SER A 562 13.22 14.21 9.14
C SER A 562 13.58 13.10 10.12
N TRP A 563 13.41 11.85 9.71
CA TRP A 563 13.89 10.70 10.49
C TRP A 563 15.40 10.75 10.75
N ALA A 564 16.17 11.27 9.79
CA ALA A 564 17.63 11.29 9.89
C ALA A 564 18.17 12.46 10.71
N GLN A 565 17.50 13.60 10.64
CA GLN A 565 17.85 14.84 11.32
C GLN A 565 16.59 15.44 11.97
N PRO A 566 16.22 14.98 13.18
CA PRO A 566 15.05 15.50 13.86
C PRO A 566 15.25 16.94 14.36
N ASP A 567 14.32 17.84 14.04
CA ASP A 567 14.21 19.18 14.63
C ASP A 567 13.26 19.12 15.83
N GLN A 568 13.82 18.93 17.03
CA GLN A 568 13.04 18.72 18.26
C GLN A 568 12.19 19.94 18.64
N ASP A 569 12.64 21.15 18.34
CA ASP A 569 11.90 22.37 18.67
C ASP A 569 10.67 22.50 17.76
N PHE A 570 10.84 22.23 16.45
CA PHE A 570 9.72 22.20 15.51
C PHE A 570 8.73 21.09 15.87
N GLU A 571 9.19 19.86 16.13
CA GLU A 571 8.33 18.74 16.53
C GLU A 571 7.54 19.08 17.79
N HIS A 572 8.19 19.65 18.81
CA HIS A 572 7.53 20.08 20.03
C HIS A 572 6.46 21.15 19.76
N SER A 573 6.76 22.14 18.91
CA SER A 573 5.79 23.19 18.55
C SER A 573 4.55 22.63 17.84
N VAL A 574 4.71 21.61 17.00
CA VAL A 574 3.58 20.93 16.32
C VAL A 574 2.72 20.19 17.34
N HIS A 575 3.32 19.50 18.31
CA HIS A 575 2.56 18.82 19.37
C HIS A 575 1.82 19.79 20.28
N GLN A 576 2.43 20.91 20.66
CA GLN A 576 1.75 21.97 21.43
C GLN A 576 0.58 22.58 20.65
N TRP A 577 0.79 22.87 19.37
CA TRP A 577 -0.26 23.35 18.47
C TRP A 577 -1.40 22.35 18.35
N LEU A 578 -1.08 21.05 18.21
CA LEU A 578 -2.07 19.99 18.15
C LEU A 578 -2.94 19.97 19.41
N ASP A 579 -2.34 20.00 20.61
CA ASP A 579 -3.11 20.09 21.85
C ASP A 579 -4.05 21.32 21.88
N ALA A 580 -3.56 22.49 21.44
CA ALA A 580 -4.38 23.69 21.35
C ALA A 580 -5.54 23.58 20.33
N VAL A 581 -5.33 22.89 19.20
CA VAL A 581 -6.39 22.58 18.21
C VAL A 581 -7.43 21.64 18.83
N LEU A 582 -7.00 20.62 19.56
CA LEU A 582 -7.87 19.59 20.14
C LEU A 582 -8.73 20.12 21.30
N ASP A 583 -8.22 21.09 22.07
CA ASP A 583 -8.89 21.63 23.26
C ASP A 583 -9.53 23.03 23.05
N GLY A 584 -9.16 23.71 21.96
CA GLY A 584 -9.48 25.12 21.73
C GLY A 584 -10.63 25.40 20.75
N PRO A 585 -10.74 26.65 20.28
CA PRO A 585 -11.73 27.05 19.27
C PRO A 585 -11.75 26.20 17.98
N PRO A 586 -10.60 25.71 17.44
CA PRO A 586 -10.61 24.82 16.29
C PRO A 586 -11.47 23.56 16.47
N ALA A 587 -11.45 22.93 17.66
CA ALA A 587 -12.28 21.76 17.97
C ALA A 587 -13.77 22.04 17.78
N THR A 588 -14.23 23.24 18.17
CA THR A 588 -15.63 23.66 17.98
C THR A 588 -15.95 23.85 16.50
N ALA A 589 -15.05 24.49 15.74
CA ALA A 589 -15.23 24.73 14.31
C ALA A 589 -15.28 23.40 13.52
N ILE A 590 -14.37 22.47 13.82
CA ILE A 590 -14.32 21.14 13.19
C ILE A 590 -15.57 20.33 13.55
N THR A 591 -16.01 20.37 14.81
CA THR A 591 -17.23 19.66 15.24
C THR A 591 -18.47 20.20 14.53
N ALA A 592 -18.60 21.53 14.41
CA ALA A 592 -19.72 22.15 13.71
C ALA A 592 -19.72 21.79 12.21
N LEU A 593 -18.56 21.84 11.56
CA LEU A 593 -18.40 21.42 10.18
C LEU A 593 -18.78 19.95 9.99
N LEU A 594 -18.25 19.06 10.83
CA LEU A 594 -18.54 17.63 10.77
C LEU A 594 -20.04 17.35 10.94
N GLY A 595 -20.72 18.04 11.85
CA GLY A 595 -22.16 17.87 12.06
C GLY A 595 -22.99 18.11 10.79
N HIS A 596 -22.55 19.03 9.94
CA HIS A 596 -23.18 19.28 8.63
C HIS A 596 -22.79 18.25 7.57
N LEU A 597 -21.52 17.83 7.54
CA LEU A 597 -20.96 16.99 6.46
C LEU A 597 -21.08 15.48 6.70
N LEU A 598 -21.31 15.03 7.93
CA LEU A 598 -21.28 13.60 8.29
C LEU A 598 -22.25 12.73 7.49
N PRO A 599 -23.53 13.12 7.24
CA PRO A 599 -24.42 12.32 6.40
C PRO A 599 -23.89 12.13 4.97
N HIS A 600 -23.24 13.17 4.43
CA HIS A 600 -22.64 13.15 3.09
C HIS A 600 -21.38 12.28 3.05
N ALA A 601 -20.54 12.34 4.09
CA ALA A 601 -19.40 11.44 4.24
C ALA A 601 -19.81 9.97 4.34
N HIS A 602 -20.88 9.67 5.09
CA HIS A 602 -21.44 8.32 5.13
C HIS A 602 -21.97 7.90 3.76
N SER A 603 -22.62 8.80 3.01
CA SER A 603 -23.09 8.52 1.67
C SER A 603 -21.96 8.13 0.72
N ASP A 604 -20.90 8.92 0.69
CA ASP A 604 -19.74 8.66 -0.17
C ASP A 604 -19.04 7.36 0.25
N ALA A 605 -18.93 7.09 1.55
CA ALA A 605 -18.35 5.84 2.06
C ALA A 605 -19.17 4.59 1.68
N LEU A 606 -20.51 4.64 1.78
CA LEU A 606 -21.38 3.55 1.33
C LEU A 606 -21.29 3.34 -0.19
N GLY A 607 -21.27 4.44 -0.95
CA GLY A 607 -21.11 4.43 -2.39
C GLY A 607 -19.80 3.75 -2.79
N GLN A 608 -18.68 4.22 -2.25
CA GLN A 608 -17.36 3.63 -2.50
C GLN A 608 -17.33 2.15 -2.11
N LYS A 609 -17.86 1.78 -0.94
CA LYS A 609 -17.88 0.38 -0.48
C LYS A 609 -18.70 -0.52 -1.40
N LEU A 610 -19.90 -0.11 -1.80
CA LEU A 610 -20.71 -0.90 -2.73
C LEU A 610 -20.02 -1.05 -4.10
N LEU A 611 -19.43 0.03 -4.63
CA LEU A 611 -18.66 -0.03 -5.87
C LEU A 611 -17.52 -1.04 -5.75
N ALA A 612 -16.68 -0.94 -4.72
CA ALA A 612 -15.54 -1.84 -4.52
C ALA A 612 -15.96 -3.32 -4.47
N LEU A 613 -17.10 -3.61 -3.84
CA LEU A 613 -17.65 -4.96 -3.72
C LEU A 613 -18.25 -5.50 -5.03
N THR A 614 -18.63 -4.64 -5.98
CA THR A 614 -19.50 -5.05 -7.10
C THR A 614 -18.99 -4.71 -8.50
N VAL A 615 -17.95 -3.87 -8.65
CA VAL A 615 -17.21 -3.75 -9.92
C VAL A 615 -16.50 -5.09 -10.24
N PRO A 616 -16.05 -5.32 -11.49
CA PRO A 616 -15.32 -6.54 -11.83
C PRO A 616 -14.06 -6.71 -10.97
N GLY A 617 -13.66 -7.95 -10.70
CA GLY A 617 -12.60 -8.27 -9.74
C GLY A 617 -13.13 -8.98 -8.48
N VAL A 618 -12.19 -9.38 -7.63
CA VAL A 618 -12.37 -10.03 -6.33
C VAL A 618 -12.23 -8.95 -5.25
N PRO A 619 -13.31 -8.55 -4.56
CA PRO A 619 -13.21 -7.54 -3.53
C PRO A 619 -12.51 -8.06 -2.28
N ASP A 620 -11.60 -7.23 -1.79
CA ASP A 620 -10.94 -7.39 -0.50
C ASP A 620 -11.63 -6.53 0.56
N VAL A 621 -11.84 -7.14 1.73
CA VAL A 621 -12.33 -6.47 2.93
C VAL A 621 -11.22 -6.52 3.98
N TYR A 622 -10.59 -5.38 4.23
CA TYR A 622 -9.62 -5.28 5.31
C TYR A 622 -10.30 -5.40 6.68
N GLN A 623 -9.62 -6.05 7.63
CA GLN A 623 -10.21 -6.38 8.92
C GLN A 623 -10.89 -5.18 9.58
N GLY A 624 -12.19 -5.35 9.80
CA GLY A 624 -13.03 -4.40 10.49
C GLY A 624 -13.67 -3.30 9.66
N THR A 625 -13.35 -3.21 8.36
CA THR A 625 -13.89 -2.20 7.43
C THR A 625 -15.31 -2.48 6.95
N GLU A 626 -15.92 -3.60 7.37
CA GLU A 626 -17.35 -3.86 7.18
C GLU A 626 -18.24 -2.88 8.00
N LEU A 627 -17.63 -2.15 8.93
CA LEU A 627 -18.21 -1.10 9.74
C LEU A 627 -17.42 0.21 9.56
N TRP A 628 -17.91 1.30 10.16
CA TRP A 628 -17.18 2.57 10.13
C TRP A 628 -15.83 2.42 10.84
N GLU A 629 -14.76 2.93 10.22
CA GLU A 629 -13.42 2.96 10.79
C GLU A 629 -12.77 4.34 10.65
N ASP A 630 -11.71 4.58 11.43
CA ASP A 630 -11.11 5.91 11.57
C ASP A 630 -9.57 5.85 11.52
N SER A 631 -9.01 4.90 10.78
CA SER A 631 -7.59 4.60 10.83
C SER A 631 -6.75 5.59 10.03
N LEU A 632 -5.60 5.96 10.58
CA LEU A 632 -4.53 6.66 9.88
C LEU A 632 -3.46 5.66 9.43
N VAL A 633 -2.34 6.16 8.91
CA VAL A 633 -1.23 5.32 8.41
C VAL A 633 -0.69 4.38 9.50
N ASP A 634 -0.11 3.25 9.07
CA ASP A 634 0.65 2.31 9.90
C ASP A 634 1.53 3.03 10.95
N PRO A 635 1.47 2.65 12.24
CA PRO A 635 0.78 1.47 12.81
C PRO A 635 -0.70 1.65 13.18
N ASP A 636 -1.31 2.81 12.91
CA ASP A 636 -2.69 3.08 13.35
C ASP A 636 -3.75 2.20 12.64
N ASN A 637 -3.51 1.84 11.38
CA ASN A 637 -4.34 0.89 10.61
C ASN A 637 -4.13 -0.58 11.00
N ARG A 638 -3.28 -0.88 12.00
CA ARG A 638 -3.03 -2.24 12.51
C ARG A 638 -3.55 -2.45 13.94
N ARG A 639 -4.38 -1.53 14.43
CA ARG A 639 -5.03 -1.66 15.75
C ARG A 639 -5.87 -2.95 15.85
N PRO A 640 -6.00 -3.53 17.06
CA PRO A 640 -6.88 -4.67 17.28
C PRO A 640 -8.34 -4.39 16.89
N VAL A 641 -9.03 -5.41 16.38
CA VAL A 641 -10.40 -5.33 15.90
C VAL A 641 -11.35 -6.01 16.90
N ASP A 642 -12.38 -5.30 17.35
CA ASP A 642 -13.44 -5.88 18.19
C ASP A 642 -14.43 -6.69 17.34
N TYR A 643 -14.21 -8.00 17.29
CA TYR A 643 -15.09 -8.95 16.60
C TYR A 643 -16.36 -9.30 17.39
N GLY A 644 -16.37 -9.09 18.71
CA GLY A 644 -17.56 -9.31 19.54
C GLY A 644 -18.67 -8.34 19.18
N TRP A 645 -18.32 -7.05 19.10
CA TRP A 645 -19.26 -6.00 18.66
C TRP A 645 -19.72 -6.22 17.21
N ARG A 646 -18.82 -6.61 16.31
CA ARG A 646 -19.11 -6.92 14.90
C ARG A 646 -20.11 -8.05 14.72
N ARG A 647 -19.94 -9.17 15.42
CA ARG A 647 -20.92 -10.27 15.42
C ARG A 647 -22.28 -9.80 15.91
N ALA A 648 -22.32 -8.99 16.97
CA ALA A 648 -23.56 -8.44 17.48
C ALA A 648 -24.22 -7.50 16.46
N ALA A 649 -23.45 -6.63 15.79
CA ALA A 649 -23.94 -5.75 14.73
C ALA A 649 -24.48 -6.52 13.52
N LEU A 650 -23.79 -7.58 13.10
CA LEU A 650 -24.22 -8.43 11.98
C LEU A 650 -25.57 -9.10 12.27
N ARG A 651 -25.75 -9.60 13.50
CA ARG A 651 -27.01 -10.20 13.95
C ARG A 651 -28.17 -9.20 14.04
N ARG A 652 -27.90 -7.95 14.43
CA ARG A 652 -28.92 -6.90 14.47
C ARG A 652 -29.31 -6.41 13.08
N GLY A 653 -28.35 -6.39 12.14
CA GLY A 653 -28.59 -5.94 10.76
C GLY A 653 -28.97 -4.47 10.65
N ASP A 654 -28.64 -3.64 11.64
CA ASP A 654 -29.05 -2.24 11.75
C ASP A 654 -27.99 -1.26 11.20
N HIS A 655 -26.72 -1.65 11.16
CA HIS A 655 -25.64 -0.78 10.71
C HIS A 655 -25.62 -0.64 9.17
N PRO A 656 -25.72 0.57 8.60
CA PRO A 656 -25.90 0.78 7.16
C PRO A 656 -24.76 0.19 6.32
N LYS A 657 -23.49 0.43 6.72
CA LYS A 657 -22.33 -0.13 6.00
C LYS A 657 -22.30 -1.66 6.04
N LEU A 658 -22.69 -2.26 7.15
CA LEU A 658 -22.70 -3.71 7.32
C LEU A 658 -23.80 -4.36 6.48
N ARG A 659 -24.98 -3.70 6.38
CA ARG A 659 -26.05 -4.10 5.46
C ARG A 659 -25.55 -4.14 4.00
N VAL A 660 -24.85 -3.09 3.57
CA VAL A 660 -24.24 -3.02 2.22
C VAL A 660 -23.23 -4.13 2.00
N VAL A 661 -22.30 -4.32 2.94
CA VAL A 661 -21.24 -5.34 2.84
C VAL A 661 -21.83 -6.74 2.81
N ALA A 662 -22.71 -7.07 3.75
CA ALA A 662 -23.34 -8.38 3.82
C ALA A 662 -24.21 -8.68 2.59
N ALA A 663 -24.99 -7.70 2.11
CA ALA A 663 -25.80 -7.87 0.91
C ALA A 663 -24.94 -8.10 -0.33
N ALA A 664 -23.92 -7.26 -0.57
CA ALA A 664 -23.07 -7.38 -1.74
C ALA A 664 -22.26 -8.69 -1.73
N LEU A 665 -21.68 -9.08 -0.60
CA LEU A 665 -20.95 -10.34 -0.51
C LEU A 665 -21.87 -11.56 -0.65
N ALA A 666 -23.08 -11.52 -0.09
CA ALA A 666 -24.06 -12.58 -0.30
C ALA A 666 -24.52 -12.66 -1.76
N ALA A 667 -24.72 -11.53 -2.46
CA ALA A 667 -25.02 -11.52 -3.89
C ALA A 667 -23.93 -12.20 -4.72
N ARG A 668 -22.67 -11.98 -4.37
CA ARG A 668 -21.53 -12.65 -5.04
C ARG A 668 -21.52 -14.16 -4.82
N ARG A 669 -21.85 -14.61 -3.62
CA ARG A 669 -21.94 -16.05 -3.32
C ARG A 669 -23.11 -16.73 -4.02
N ASP A 670 -24.24 -16.05 -4.10
CA ASP A 670 -25.45 -16.61 -4.73
C ASP A 670 -25.36 -16.60 -6.26
N ARG A 671 -24.62 -15.65 -6.84
CA ARG A 671 -24.49 -15.45 -8.30
C ARG A 671 -23.03 -15.37 -8.76
N PRO A 672 -22.20 -16.41 -8.53
CA PRO A 672 -20.78 -16.34 -8.82
C PRO A 672 -20.49 -16.02 -10.29
N GLU A 673 -21.23 -16.62 -11.22
CA GLU A 673 -21.05 -16.40 -12.68
C GLU A 673 -21.25 -14.94 -13.09
N THR A 674 -22.18 -14.22 -12.46
CA THR A 674 -22.43 -12.79 -12.69
C THR A 674 -21.22 -11.93 -12.32
N PHE A 675 -20.53 -12.28 -11.23
CA PHE A 675 -19.41 -11.49 -10.73
C PHE A 675 -18.05 -11.92 -11.27
N THR A 676 -17.87 -13.18 -11.67
CA THR A 676 -16.61 -13.66 -12.27
C THR A 676 -16.57 -13.55 -13.79
N GLY A 677 -17.71 -13.56 -14.48
CA GLY A 677 -17.79 -13.59 -15.94
C GLY A 677 -18.88 -12.71 -16.57
N GLY A 678 -19.79 -12.12 -15.78
CA GLY A 678 -20.93 -11.35 -16.27
C GLY A 678 -20.60 -10.01 -16.96
N GLY A 679 -19.33 -9.66 -17.13
CA GLY A 679 -18.91 -8.40 -17.76
C GLY A 679 -19.31 -7.16 -16.97
N TYR A 680 -19.34 -6.01 -17.66
CA TYR A 680 -19.66 -4.71 -17.08
C TYR A 680 -20.33 -3.81 -18.12
N GLN A 681 -21.49 -3.23 -17.78
CA GLN A 681 -22.21 -2.33 -18.67
C GLN A 681 -22.73 -1.10 -17.90
N PRO A 682 -22.29 0.13 -18.21
CA PRO A 682 -22.83 1.34 -17.60
C PRO A 682 -24.35 1.48 -17.83
N VAL A 683 -25.05 2.02 -16.84
CA VAL A 683 -26.47 2.39 -16.93
C VAL A 683 -26.59 3.87 -16.58
N LEU A 684 -27.02 4.65 -17.55
CA LEU A 684 -27.11 6.11 -17.41
C LEU A 684 -28.45 6.52 -16.81
N ALA A 685 -28.40 7.42 -15.83
CA ALA A 685 -29.59 8.13 -15.37
C ALA A 685 -30.03 9.18 -16.40
N THR A 686 -31.28 9.64 -16.29
CA THR A 686 -31.81 10.74 -17.11
C THR A 686 -32.52 11.74 -16.20
N GLY A 687 -32.20 13.03 -16.34
CA GLY A 687 -32.79 14.11 -15.55
C GLY A 687 -31.74 15.12 -15.10
N PRO A 688 -32.16 16.18 -14.39
CA PRO A 688 -31.28 17.29 -14.01
C PRO A 688 -30.18 16.91 -13.01
N ALA A 689 -30.35 15.84 -12.24
CA ALA A 689 -29.36 15.35 -11.27
C ALA A 689 -28.70 14.04 -11.72
N ALA A 690 -28.68 13.74 -13.03
CA ALA A 690 -28.15 12.48 -13.55
C ALA A 690 -26.66 12.24 -13.21
N ASP A 691 -25.86 13.31 -13.13
CA ASP A 691 -24.42 13.21 -12.81
C ASP A 691 -24.14 12.79 -11.35
N HIS A 692 -25.15 12.89 -10.47
CA HIS A 692 -25.09 12.43 -9.09
C HIS A 692 -25.38 10.93 -8.94
N LEU A 693 -25.77 10.22 -10.01
CA LEU A 693 -26.08 8.80 -9.99
C LEU A 693 -25.10 8.03 -10.87
N ILE A 694 -24.33 7.13 -10.26
CA ILE A 694 -23.46 6.19 -10.98
C ILE A 694 -24.14 4.82 -11.00
N GLY A 695 -24.42 4.30 -12.19
CA GLY A 695 -25.11 3.03 -12.39
C GLY A 695 -24.37 2.09 -13.34
N PHE A 696 -24.40 0.79 -13.06
CA PHE A 696 -23.93 -0.23 -14.00
C PHE A 696 -24.58 -1.58 -13.73
N ARG A 697 -24.47 -2.47 -14.72
CA ARG A 697 -24.90 -3.87 -14.64
C ARG A 697 -23.71 -4.81 -14.58
N ARG A 698 -23.92 -5.90 -13.86
CA ARG A 698 -23.12 -7.13 -13.91
C ARG A 698 -24.06 -8.22 -14.45
N GLY A 699 -23.67 -8.86 -15.54
CA GLY A 699 -24.50 -9.88 -16.19
C GLY A 699 -25.89 -9.39 -16.61
N THR A 700 -26.84 -10.33 -16.61
CA THR A 700 -28.25 -10.07 -16.96
C THR A 700 -29.13 -9.78 -15.76
N ASP A 701 -28.61 -9.93 -14.55
CA ASP A 701 -29.39 -10.15 -13.33
C ASP A 701 -28.95 -9.31 -12.13
N VAL A 702 -27.89 -8.51 -12.23
CA VAL A 702 -27.47 -7.56 -11.19
C VAL A 702 -27.31 -6.15 -11.76
N LEU A 703 -27.87 -5.16 -11.07
CA LEU A 703 -27.69 -3.73 -11.32
C LEU A 703 -27.26 -3.05 -10.02
N VAL A 704 -26.25 -2.20 -10.10
CA VAL A 704 -25.71 -1.42 -8.99
C VAL A 704 -25.96 0.05 -9.28
N ALA A 705 -26.44 0.79 -8.28
CA ALA A 705 -26.57 2.23 -8.35
C ALA A 705 -26.06 2.88 -7.05
N VAL A 706 -25.31 3.97 -7.16
CA VAL A 706 -24.82 4.76 -6.02
C VAL A 706 -25.02 6.24 -6.28
N SER A 707 -25.27 7.01 -5.22
CA SER A 707 -25.24 8.47 -5.29
C SER A 707 -23.83 9.02 -5.01
N ARG A 708 -23.53 10.21 -5.55
CA ARG A 708 -22.30 10.97 -5.26
C ARG A 708 -22.58 12.47 -5.27
N TRP A 709 -21.63 13.24 -4.74
CA TRP A 709 -21.73 14.71 -4.63
C TRP A 709 -23.01 15.14 -3.90
N THR A 710 -23.22 14.52 -2.74
CA THR A 710 -24.53 14.54 -2.09
C THR A 710 -24.85 15.84 -1.37
N ILE A 711 -23.89 16.76 -1.19
CA ILE A 711 -24.16 18.09 -0.62
C ILE A 711 -25.06 18.89 -1.56
N GLN A 712 -24.63 19.07 -2.80
CA GLN A 712 -25.41 19.76 -3.82
C GLN A 712 -26.77 19.07 -4.05
N LEU A 713 -26.80 17.73 -3.96
CA LEU A 713 -28.03 16.97 -4.05
C LEU A 713 -28.96 17.20 -2.85
N GLY A 714 -28.43 17.35 -1.63
CA GLY A 714 -29.20 17.65 -0.44
C GLY A 714 -29.91 19.01 -0.51
N GLU A 715 -29.30 19.98 -1.21
CA GLU A 715 -29.88 21.30 -1.43
C GLU A 715 -30.92 21.33 -2.56
N ASN A 716 -30.61 20.66 -3.69
CA ASN A 716 -31.41 20.77 -4.92
C ASN A 716 -32.42 19.62 -5.12
N GLY A 717 -32.23 18.51 -4.40
CA GLY A 717 -33.00 17.29 -4.55
C GLY A 717 -32.76 16.56 -5.87
N TRP A 718 -33.32 15.35 -5.99
CA TRP A 718 -33.22 14.53 -7.19
C TRP A 718 -34.04 15.05 -8.39
N GLY A 719 -35.05 15.89 -8.16
CA GLY A 719 -35.99 16.32 -9.20
C GLY A 719 -36.63 15.13 -9.94
N PRO A 720 -36.94 15.26 -11.25
CA PRO A 720 -37.48 14.18 -12.07
C PRO A 720 -36.39 13.20 -12.56
N THR A 721 -35.25 13.08 -11.85
CA THR A 721 -34.17 12.18 -12.26
C THR A 721 -34.58 10.73 -12.08
N VAL A 722 -34.40 9.92 -13.13
CA VAL A 722 -34.79 8.52 -13.16
C VAL A 722 -33.65 7.61 -13.61
N LEU A 723 -33.66 6.38 -13.14
CA LEU A 723 -32.85 5.28 -13.65
C LEU A 723 -33.75 4.31 -14.42
N ARG A 724 -33.41 4.04 -15.68
CA ARG A 724 -34.18 3.09 -16.51
C ARG A 724 -33.65 1.68 -16.31
N LEU A 725 -34.45 0.83 -15.68
CA LEU A 725 -34.13 -0.58 -15.47
C LEU A 725 -34.38 -1.39 -16.76
N PRO A 726 -33.58 -2.44 -17.03
CA PRO A 726 -33.89 -3.40 -18.07
C PRO A 726 -35.23 -4.11 -17.82
N PRO A 727 -35.86 -4.70 -18.85
CA PRO A 727 -37.12 -5.42 -18.69
C PRO A 727 -37.07 -6.47 -17.58
N GLY A 728 -37.99 -6.33 -16.63
CA GLY A 728 -38.22 -7.23 -15.50
C GLY A 728 -38.47 -6.48 -14.20
N THR A 729 -38.64 -7.24 -13.13
CA THR A 729 -38.76 -6.83 -11.74
C THR A 729 -37.44 -7.04 -11.02
N TRP A 730 -36.95 -5.95 -10.46
CA TRP A 730 -35.67 -5.87 -9.80
C TRP A 730 -35.89 -5.59 -8.32
N THR A 731 -35.36 -6.46 -7.46
CA THR A 731 -35.45 -6.30 -6.01
C THR A 731 -34.12 -5.83 -5.46
N ASP A 732 -34.13 -4.74 -4.71
CA ASP A 732 -32.96 -4.28 -3.97
C ASP A 732 -32.66 -5.26 -2.83
N ARG A 733 -31.51 -5.92 -2.91
CA ARG A 733 -31.08 -6.89 -1.90
C ARG A 733 -30.87 -6.25 -0.52
N ILE A 734 -30.58 -4.95 -0.46
CA ILE A 734 -30.26 -4.26 0.78
C ILE A 734 -31.54 -3.90 1.57
N THR A 735 -32.61 -3.51 0.85
CA THR A 735 -33.85 -2.97 1.43
C THR A 735 -35.06 -3.87 1.25
N GLY A 736 -35.04 -4.76 0.26
CA GLY A 736 -36.18 -5.58 -0.18
C GLY A 736 -37.17 -4.84 -1.09
N ALA A 737 -36.92 -3.57 -1.43
CA ALA A 737 -37.78 -2.81 -2.33
C ALA A 737 -37.74 -3.39 -3.75
N SER A 738 -38.91 -3.48 -4.41
CA SER A 738 -39.02 -3.97 -5.78
C SER A 738 -39.36 -2.85 -6.73
N HIS A 739 -38.67 -2.81 -7.87
CA HIS A 739 -38.84 -1.78 -8.88
C HIS A 739 -38.92 -2.38 -10.29
N ALA A 740 -39.54 -1.66 -11.23
CA ALA A 740 -39.63 -2.04 -12.63
C ALA A 740 -39.72 -0.79 -13.53
N GLY A 741 -39.25 -0.90 -14.77
CA GLY A 741 -39.33 0.20 -15.74
C GLY A 741 -38.42 1.38 -15.38
N SER A 742 -38.98 2.60 -15.33
CA SER A 742 -38.23 3.80 -14.93
C SER A 742 -38.51 4.13 -13.47
N VAL A 743 -37.45 4.19 -12.66
CA VAL A 743 -37.54 4.42 -11.20
C VAL A 743 -37.01 5.80 -10.88
N GLY A 744 -37.71 6.56 -10.05
CA GLY A 744 -37.22 7.85 -9.57
C GLY A 744 -35.99 7.67 -8.68
N ALA A 745 -34.95 8.49 -8.83
CA ALA A 745 -33.76 8.39 -7.99
C ALA A 745 -34.06 8.64 -6.50
N SER A 746 -35.05 9.50 -6.19
CA SER A 746 -35.55 9.69 -4.81
C SER A 746 -36.25 8.45 -4.24
N GLU A 747 -36.89 7.64 -5.09
CA GLU A 747 -37.49 6.37 -4.70
C GLU A 747 -36.40 5.30 -4.51
N LEU A 748 -35.47 5.21 -5.46
CA LEU A 748 -34.37 4.25 -5.45
C LEU A 748 -33.45 4.41 -4.24
N PHE A 749 -33.21 5.65 -3.80
CA PHE A 749 -32.32 5.97 -2.68
C PHE A 749 -33.08 6.43 -1.42
N ALA A 750 -34.31 5.96 -1.24
CA ALA A 750 -35.17 6.37 -0.12
C ALA A 750 -34.65 5.91 1.25
N ASP A 751 -34.05 4.71 1.35
CA ASP A 751 -33.50 4.17 2.60
C ASP A 751 -31.99 4.43 2.73
N LEU A 752 -31.23 4.13 1.67
CA LEU A 752 -29.78 4.28 1.61
C LEU A 752 -29.35 4.97 0.31
N PRO A 753 -28.20 5.66 0.29
CA PRO A 753 -27.67 6.32 -0.91
C PRO A 753 -27.11 5.34 -1.95
N VAL A 754 -27.40 4.06 -1.81
CA VAL A 754 -26.91 2.97 -2.64
C VAL A 754 -28.00 1.92 -2.82
N ALA A 755 -28.03 1.24 -3.97
CA ALA A 755 -28.97 0.17 -4.27
C ALA A 755 -28.24 -0.98 -4.98
N LEU A 756 -28.52 -2.21 -4.56
CA LEU A 756 -28.03 -3.44 -5.17
C LEU A 756 -29.23 -4.25 -5.68
N LEU A 757 -29.59 -4.00 -6.92
CA LEU A 757 -30.78 -4.57 -7.54
C LEU A 757 -30.48 -5.93 -8.17
N GLU A 758 -31.31 -6.90 -7.85
CA GLU A 758 -31.26 -8.24 -8.40
C GLU A 758 -32.51 -8.53 -9.21
N LYS A 759 -32.36 -9.11 -10.39
CA LYS A 759 -33.50 -9.55 -11.18
C LYS A 759 -34.19 -10.72 -10.47
N THR A 760 -35.50 -10.64 -10.31
CA THR A 760 -36.30 -11.60 -9.52
C THR A 760 -37.38 -12.31 -10.32
N ASP A 761 -37.66 -11.86 -11.54
CA ASP A 761 -38.54 -12.51 -12.49
C ASP A 761 -37.73 -13.21 -13.59
N GLY A 762 -37.67 -14.54 -13.44
CA GLY A 762 -36.99 -15.48 -14.32
C GLY A 762 -37.26 -16.90 -13.88
#